data_AF-A0A0W1A5M3-F1
#
_entry.id   AF-A0A0W1A5M3-F1
#
_cell.length_a   1.000
_cell.length_b   1.000
_cell.length_c   1.000
_cell.angle_alpha   90.00
_cell.angle_beta   90.00
_cell.angle_gamma   90.00
#
_symmetry.space_group_name_H-M   'P 1'
#
loop_
_entity.id
_entity.type
_entity.pdbx_description
1 polymer ?
#
loop_
_entity_poly.entity_id
_entity_poly.type
_entity_poly.pdbx_seq_one_letter_code
_entity_poly.pdbx_strand_id
1 'polypeptide(L)'
;MGNGIILRVLEDTELSPEVTRTLEKLLPDHKIEYFKSKPRYRHSIENRINSLYDAFLFILKAYPPNPTFTSINVETLRAYAEECRKACDLKKSTLSELHKELEKFTGSLVDVLAKEWDWSDSDPEKEAIACLNEAEQYMLMQRGRQDIATLTPLKTETGEIKFVLQYDKSLSPIYPLLVQELEGIKGAKYPKTPQWFRELKQEYQQVYFSNLKIHPISPKTIRQDLNQLLLKWKTAKTTSLNLLEDLNRIKNNKTPLPLWFETFSPGQKELFRFLATACSSAKEIDTEIDSFKKQISELASNKNFESTVRSICKLPLWYWTLSEKQQYFLEYVLSNSETIEEAFSFVPSRHRTLPLPANYGSHSLFMLNKSGEVKLFFNPRYRSSHVSSRDILKQPQAVQQRHVVANLEKVMEFATDKQSLLLQTLISPITAFDYVPDAVWDYLPEPPPDLELFRIARSAIERHKRSANFVQPNHPFNIAKRCYYTLADDKESLALIAKAKLLVSVYPELEALIHDYKAVLESSIGTATIWDYDGRELFLSSLEQLIILTMNGYSYGSCVSGKDRKAIELIHTDAMILYKELYGVWPKFGDPKEKQDRVKFVNLVAMLYVSRHQQELAGQNAPGSEGIKTPEWYWPADIVEAIKTLLNDKDALRKDDRLATDNEVKNISKDLGAYMSKGRELHCFLIAKQLGEKLCTDLYDSLSSLINEENQFKTKSTSWSLKFYDKESSSNTPTGIRKIAKVMSDEKSGNDNVHRMSKIFEIVLERPEEDDSRLPATNSVYNGIRTLLDPLEQGATLQGVAAKLITNWNSLFDNSKRERREFSLFQ
;
A
#
# COMPACT_ATOMS: atom_id res chain seq x y z
N MET A 1 5.38 17.89 12.08
CA MET A 1 4.27 18.29 12.97
C MET A 1 4.00 17.14 13.90
N GLY A 2 3.97 17.38 15.21
CA GLY A 2 3.87 16.28 16.17
C GLY A 2 2.42 15.92 16.40
N ASN A 3 1.97 14.76 15.92
CA ASN A 3 0.64 14.20 16.25
C ASN A 3 0.61 13.64 17.70
N GLY A 4 1.48 14.15 18.57
CA GLY A 4 1.75 13.63 19.91
C GLY A 4 2.83 12.54 19.94
N ILE A 5 3.20 12.16 21.15
CA ILE A 5 4.18 11.13 21.48
C ILE A 5 3.47 10.04 22.30
N ILE A 6 3.64 8.77 21.93
CA ILE A 6 3.26 7.64 22.78
C ILE A 6 4.50 7.16 23.53
N LEU A 7 4.46 7.20 24.85
CA LEU A 7 5.45 6.56 25.72
C LEU A 7 4.92 5.20 26.19
N ARG A 8 5.46 4.13 25.62
CA ARG A 8 5.15 2.76 26.03
C ARG A 8 5.98 2.37 27.24
N VAL A 9 5.31 2.00 28.33
CA VAL A 9 5.94 1.57 29.58
C VAL A 9 5.55 0.13 29.86
N LEU A 10 6.53 -0.71 30.20
CA LEU A 10 6.26 -2.09 30.56
C LEU A 10 5.36 -2.14 31.81
N GLU A 11 4.29 -2.92 31.77
CA GLU A 11 3.35 -3.09 32.90
C GLU A 11 4.11 -3.47 34.18
N ASP A 12 3.63 -2.97 35.32
CA ASP A 12 4.26 -3.13 36.64
C ASP A 12 5.64 -2.43 36.82
N THR A 13 6.08 -1.62 35.84
CA THR A 13 7.29 -0.79 36.01
C THR A 13 7.01 0.42 36.89
N GLU A 14 7.65 0.48 38.06
CA GLU A 14 7.61 1.65 38.95
C GLU A 14 8.55 2.75 38.44
N LEU A 15 8.00 3.94 38.19
CA LEU A 15 8.76 5.13 37.81
C LEU A 15 8.88 6.07 39.01
N SER A 16 10.11 6.43 39.37
CA SER A 16 10.35 7.44 40.42
C SER A 16 9.88 8.83 39.94
N PRO A 17 9.51 9.74 40.86
CA PRO A 17 9.18 11.12 40.49
C PRO A 17 10.26 11.84 39.70
N GLU A 18 11.53 11.47 39.89
CA GLU A 18 12.67 12.01 39.15
C GLU A 18 12.68 11.51 37.71
N VAL A 19 12.50 10.20 37.50
CA VAL A 19 12.42 9.61 36.15
C VAL A 19 11.22 10.17 35.38
N THR A 20 10.06 10.29 36.04
CA THR A 20 8.85 10.89 35.42
C THR A 20 9.10 12.32 34.97
N ARG A 21 9.67 13.17 35.83
CA ARG A 21 10.03 14.57 35.47
C ARG A 21 11.02 14.63 34.32
N THR A 22 11.99 13.73 34.29
CA THR A 22 12.94 13.62 33.18
C THR A 22 12.25 13.22 31.88
N LEU A 23 11.33 12.25 31.92
CA LEU A 23 10.56 11.82 30.75
C LEU A 23 9.63 12.92 30.23
N GLU A 24 9.00 13.70 31.11
CA GLU A 24 8.21 14.88 30.73
C GLU A 24 9.06 15.95 30.02
N LYS A 25 10.31 16.14 30.45
CA LYS A 25 11.25 17.07 29.80
C LYS A 25 11.74 16.53 28.45
N LEU A 26 12.02 15.23 28.37
CA LEU A 26 12.60 14.59 27.19
C LEU A 26 11.54 14.37 26.10
N LEU A 27 10.31 14.06 26.51
CA LEU A 27 9.16 13.74 25.70
C LEU A 27 7.97 14.61 26.17
N PRO A 28 7.95 15.91 25.85
CA PRO A 28 6.86 16.78 26.29
C PRO A 28 5.49 16.30 25.76
N ASP A 29 4.47 16.41 26.61
CA ASP A 29 3.07 16.06 26.30
C ASP A 29 2.83 14.60 25.85
N HIS A 30 3.73 13.69 26.24
CA HIS A 30 3.58 12.28 25.92
C HIS A 30 2.35 11.64 26.59
N LYS A 31 1.74 10.68 25.91
CA LYS A 31 0.70 9.81 26.48
C LYS A 31 1.33 8.48 26.88
N ILE A 32 1.12 8.07 28.12
CA ILE A 32 1.61 6.78 28.61
C ILE A 32 0.68 5.66 28.12
N GLU A 33 1.26 4.61 27.56
CA GLU A 33 0.60 3.37 27.22
C GLU A 33 1.30 2.18 27.90
N TYR A 34 0.56 1.42 28.71
CA TYR A 34 1.14 0.24 29.37
C TYR A 34 1.05 -1.00 28.48
N PHE A 35 2.20 -1.65 28.26
CA PHE A 35 2.30 -2.86 27.44
C PHE A 35 2.80 -4.08 28.24
N LYS A 36 2.44 -5.27 27.79
CA LYS A 36 2.97 -6.56 28.30
C LYS A 36 4.05 -7.07 27.36
N SER A 37 5.02 -7.80 27.89
CA SER A 37 5.99 -8.53 27.05
C SER A 37 5.31 -9.52 26.11
N LYS A 38 4.20 -10.14 26.55
CA LYS A 38 3.39 -11.01 25.70
C LYS A 38 2.55 -10.19 24.72
N PRO A 39 2.56 -10.52 23.41
CA PRO A 39 1.80 -9.77 22.40
C PRO A 39 0.29 -9.84 22.64
N ARG A 40 -0.40 -8.71 22.42
CA ARG A 40 -1.87 -8.60 22.54
C ARG A 40 -2.53 -8.85 21.17
N TYR A 41 -2.47 -10.07 20.66
CA TYR A 41 -2.97 -10.43 19.31
C TYR A 41 -4.42 -9.99 19.02
N ARG A 42 -5.32 -10.08 20.01
CA ARG A 42 -6.69 -9.58 19.89
C ARG A 42 -6.74 -8.09 19.54
N HIS A 43 -5.89 -7.29 20.19
CA HIS A 43 -5.81 -5.86 19.95
C HIS A 43 -5.31 -5.56 18.54
N SER A 44 -4.29 -6.28 18.06
CA SER A 44 -3.81 -6.17 16.67
C SER A 44 -4.92 -6.48 15.66
N ILE A 45 -5.65 -7.59 15.83
CA ILE A 45 -6.73 -7.95 14.91
C ILE A 45 -7.88 -6.94 14.95
N GLU A 46 -8.24 -6.44 16.13
CA GLU A 46 -9.23 -5.37 16.29
C GLU A 46 -8.79 -4.08 15.58
N ASN A 47 -7.53 -3.66 15.74
CA ASN A 47 -6.97 -2.50 15.06
C ASN A 47 -6.99 -2.69 13.54
N ARG A 48 -6.70 -3.90 13.04
CA ARG A 48 -6.75 -4.19 11.61
C ARG A 48 -8.16 -4.05 11.05
N ILE A 49 -9.14 -4.65 11.72
CA ILE A 49 -10.56 -4.55 11.37
C ILE A 49 -11.01 -3.09 11.35
N ASN A 50 -10.69 -2.32 12.40
CA ASN A 50 -11.06 -0.91 12.48
C ASN A 50 -10.37 -0.06 11.40
N SER A 51 -9.09 -0.31 11.11
CA SER A 51 -8.37 0.42 10.06
C SER A 51 -8.93 0.15 8.66
N LEU A 52 -9.31 -1.10 8.36
CA LEU A 52 -9.97 -1.45 7.09
C LEU A 52 -11.40 -0.92 7.01
N TYR A 53 -12.12 -0.88 8.12
CA TYR A 53 -13.42 -0.22 8.20
C TYR A 53 -13.29 1.28 7.89
N ASP A 54 -12.36 1.97 8.54
CA ASP A 54 -12.12 3.40 8.30
C ASP A 54 -11.66 3.67 6.86
N ALA A 55 -10.86 2.77 6.28
CA ALA A 55 -10.46 2.83 4.87
C ALA A 55 -11.67 2.68 3.93
N PHE A 56 -12.61 1.78 4.23
CA PHE A 56 -13.86 1.66 3.48
C PHE A 56 -14.71 2.93 3.60
N LEU A 57 -14.80 3.52 4.80
CA LEU A 57 -15.47 4.81 4.99
C LEU A 57 -14.79 5.95 4.22
N PHE A 58 -13.46 5.90 4.11
CA PHE A 58 -12.70 6.84 3.30
C PHE A 58 -13.05 6.69 1.82
N ILE A 59 -13.13 5.46 1.29
CA ILE A 59 -13.56 5.20 -0.11
C ILE A 59 -14.94 5.79 -0.37
N LEU A 60 -15.90 5.55 0.52
CA LEU A 60 -17.27 6.08 0.38
C LEU A 60 -17.34 7.61 0.27
N LYS A 61 -16.35 8.33 0.81
CA LYS A 61 -16.28 9.80 0.73
C LYS A 61 -15.43 10.29 -0.43
N ALA A 62 -14.29 9.64 -0.67
CA ALA A 62 -13.29 10.09 -1.63
C ALA A 62 -13.56 9.58 -3.05
N TYR A 63 -14.10 8.36 -3.18
CA TYR A 63 -14.39 7.69 -4.44
C TYR A 63 -15.72 6.93 -4.33
N PRO A 64 -16.84 7.65 -4.19
CA PRO A 64 -18.17 7.04 -4.04
C PRO A 64 -18.56 6.23 -5.29
N PRO A 65 -19.45 5.23 -5.14
CA PRO A 65 -19.90 4.42 -6.27
C PRO A 65 -20.65 5.29 -7.29
N ASN A 66 -20.52 4.95 -8.57
CA ASN A 66 -21.17 5.70 -9.64
C ASN A 66 -22.68 5.41 -9.65
N PRO A 67 -23.56 6.42 -9.52
CA PRO A 67 -25.02 6.22 -9.56
C PRO A 67 -25.55 5.64 -10.87
N THR A 68 -24.78 5.73 -11.97
CA THR A 68 -25.17 5.09 -13.24
C THR A 68 -24.85 3.60 -13.27
N PHE A 69 -24.06 3.10 -12.32
CA PHE A 69 -23.64 1.70 -12.22
C PHE A 69 -24.41 0.94 -11.14
N THR A 70 -24.70 1.60 -10.01
CA THR A 70 -25.49 1.00 -8.91
C THR A 70 -26.47 2.01 -8.32
N SER A 71 -27.63 1.52 -7.88
CA SER A 71 -28.64 2.31 -7.16
C SER A 71 -28.45 2.28 -5.64
N ILE A 72 -27.44 1.57 -5.15
CA ILE A 72 -27.14 1.46 -3.73
C ILE A 72 -26.45 2.75 -3.25
N ASN A 73 -26.98 3.33 -2.18
CA ASN A 73 -26.47 4.56 -1.59
C ASN A 73 -25.37 4.31 -0.55
N VAL A 74 -24.60 5.37 -0.29
CA VAL A 74 -23.46 5.35 0.64
C VAL A 74 -23.88 4.97 2.06
N GLU A 75 -25.06 5.37 2.51
CA GLU A 75 -25.57 5.07 3.85
C GLU A 75 -25.82 3.57 4.04
N THR A 76 -26.35 2.89 3.03
CA THR A 76 -26.58 1.43 3.05
C THR A 76 -25.25 0.68 3.12
N LEU A 77 -24.27 1.09 2.31
CA LEU A 77 -22.92 0.50 2.32
C LEU A 77 -22.23 0.70 3.68
N ARG A 78 -22.34 1.90 4.26
CA ARG A 78 -21.80 2.21 5.60
C ARG A 78 -22.44 1.33 6.68
N ALA A 79 -23.76 1.18 6.66
CA ALA A 79 -24.49 0.36 7.62
C ALA A 79 -24.13 -1.12 7.50
N TYR A 80 -23.98 -1.63 6.27
CA TYR A 80 -23.51 -3.00 6.03
C TYR A 80 -22.11 -3.23 6.59
N ALA A 81 -21.15 -2.36 6.27
CA ALA A 81 -19.78 -2.49 6.80
C ALA A 81 -19.73 -2.47 8.34
N GLU A 82 -20.56 -1.64 8.98
CA GLU A 82 -20.65 -1.59 10.44
C GLU A 82 -21.25 -2.86 11.06
N GLU A 83 -22.23 -3.48 10.39
CA GLU A 83 -22.76 -4.78 10.81
C GLU A 83 -21.71 -5.88 10.66
N CYS A 84 -20.99 -5.95 9.53
CA CYS A 84 -19.89 -6.89 9.35
C CYS A 84 -18.83 -6.72 10.45
N ARG A 85 -18.51 -5.47 10.82
CA ARG A 85 -17.56 -5.15 11.89
C ARG A 85 -18.04 -5.66 13.25
N LYS A 86 -19.31 -5.41 13.58
CA LYS A 86 -19.94 -5.88 14.84
C LYS A 86 -20.10 -7.39 14.91
N ALA A 87 -20.20 -8.07 13.77
CA ALA A 87 -20.35 -9.52 13.70
C ALA A 87 -19.05 -10.29 14.00
N CYS A 88 -17.89 -9.62 13.97
CA CYS A 88 -16.59 -10.25 14.24
C CYS A 88 -16.48 -10.72 15.69
N ASP A 89 -16.23 -12.02 15.91
CA ASP A 89 -16.04 -12.56 17.27
C ASP A 89 -14.61 -12.36 17.77
N LEU A 90 -14.35 -11.22 18.42
CA LEU A 90 -13.04 -10.92 19.02
C LEU A 90 -12.80 -11.62 20.36
N LYS A 91 -13.71 -12.47 20.85
CA LYS A 91 -13.51 -13.25 22.08
C LYS A 91 -12.73 -14.54 21.84
N LYS A 92 -12.41 -14.88 20.58
CA LYS A 92 -11.59 -16.03 20.22
C LYS A 92 -10.23 -16.00 20.93
N SER A 93 -9.71 -17.19 21.22
CA SER A 93 -8.57 -17.36 22.12
C SER A 93 -7.23 -17.45 21.40
N THR A 94 -7.24 -17.87 20.12
CA THR A 94 -6.03 -18.06 19.32
C THR A 94 -5.92 -17.02 18.20
N LEU A 95 -4.68 -16.71 17.79
CA LEU A 95 -4.45 -15.82 16.66
C LEU A 95 -5.07 -16.37 15.37
N SER A 96 -5.03 -17.69 15.12
CA SER A 96 -5.60 -18.29 13.91
C SER A 96 -7.12 -18.11 13.83
N GLU A 97 -7.84 -18.26 14.95
CA GLU A 97 -9.28 -18.01 14.98
C GLU A 97 -9.61 -16.53 14.79
N LEU A 98 -8.88 -15.63 15.46
CA LEU A 98 -9.05 -14.19 15.28
C LEU A 98 -8.75 -13.76 13.84
N HIS A 99 -7.73 -14.36 13.23
CA HIS A 99 -7.33 -14.07 11.86
C HIS A 99 -8.40 -14.51 10.85
N LYS A 100 -9.08 -15.65 11.07
CA LYS A 100 -10.26 -16.03 10.26
C LYS A 100 -11.40 -14.99 10.34
N GLU A 101 -11.60 -14.34 11.48
CA GLU A 101 -12.58 -13.24 11.59
C GLU A 101 -12.13 -12.02 10.76
N LEU A 102 -10.83 -11.69 10.77
CA LEU A 102 -10.26 -10.67 9.88
C LEU A 102 -10.43 -11.05 8.40
N GLU A 103 -10.20 -12.30 8.00
CA GLU A 103 -10.38 -12.75 6.62
C GLU A 103 -11.84 -12.58 6.17
N LYS A 104 -12.81 -13.04 6.96
CA LYS A 104 -14.25 -12.89 6.67
C LYS A 104 -14.67 -11.43 6.55
N PHE A 105 -14.23 -10.59 7.49
CA PHE A 105 -14.53 -9.16 7.48
C PHE A 105 -13.96 -8.50 6.22
N THR A 106 -12.69 -8.78 5.93
CA THR A 106 -12.00 -8.26 4.73
C THR A 106 -12.70 -8.71 3.45
N GLY A 107 -13.04 -9.99 3.34
CA GLY A 107 -13.78 -10.55 2.19
C GLY A 107 -15.13 -9.88 1.99
N SER A 108 -15.84 -9.55 3.07
CA SER A 108 -17.13 -8.84 3.00
C SER A 108 -16.99 -7.42 2.44
N LEU A 109 -15.93 -6.69 2.81
CA LEU A 109 -15.67 -5.35 2.28
C LEU A 109 -15.23 -5.39 0.81
N VAL A 110 -14.37 -6.35 0.46
CA VAL A 110 -13.91 -6.56 -0.92
C VAL A 110 -15.07 -6.98 -1.82
N ASP A 111 -16.00 -7.81 -1.35
CA ASP A 111 -17.20 -8.22 -2.10
C ASP A 111 -18.07 -7.02 -2.48
N VAL A 112 -18.31 -6.11 -1.53
CA VAL A 112 -19.03 -4.85 -1.78
C VAL A 112 -18.32 -4.01 -2.83
N LEU A 113 -17.01 -3.78 -2.66
CA LEU A 113 -16.25 -2.98 -3.60
C LEU A 113 -16.22 -3.59 -5.00
N ALA A 114 -16.07 -4.91 -5.12
CA ALA A 114 -16.01 -5.61 -6.40
C ALA A 114 -17.34 -5.56 -7.16
N LYS A 115 -18.48 -5.52 -6.45
CA LYS A 115 -19.83 -5.57 -7.05
C LYS A 115 -20.48 -4.22 -7.26
N GLU A 116 -20.13 -3.22 -6.45
CA GLU A 116 -20.83 -1.92 -6.44
C GLU A 116 -20.00 -0.77 -7.04
N TRP A 117 -18.76 -1.03 -7.47
CA TRP A 117 -17.94 -0.09 -8.24
C TRP A 117 -17.75 -0.58 -9.68
N ASP A 118 -17.67 0.39 -10.58
CA ASP A 118 -17.38 0.15 -12.00
C ASP A 118 -15.87 0.02 -12.21
N TRP A 119 -15.41 -1.20 -12.45
CA TRP A 119 -14.00 -1.55 -12.66
C TRP A 119 -13.68 -1.85 -14.14
N SER A 120 -14.43 -1.24 -15.07
CA SER A 120 -14.41 -1.49 -16.52
C SER A 120 -13.09 -2.09 -17.06
N ASP A 121 -13.17 -3.26 -17.70
CA ASP A 121 -12.06 -3.99 -18.35
C ASP A 121 -10.97 -4.63 -17.45
N SER A 122 -11.22 -4.74 -16.14
CA SER A 122 -10.29 -5.35 -15.19
C SER A 122 -10.92 -6.44 -14.32
N ASP A 123 -10.07 -7.16 -13.57
CA ASP A 123 -10.49 -8.15 -12.58
C ASP A 123 -11.05 -7.44 -11.34
N PRO A 124 -12.39 -7.45 -11.11
CA PRO A 124 -13.02 -6.62 -10.08
C PRO A 124 -12.54 -6.93 -8.67
N GLU A 125 -12.20 -8.20 -8.39
CA GLU A 125 -11.68 -8.61 -7.09
C GLU A 125 -10.31 -7.98 -6.83
N LYS A 126 -9.41 -8.02 -7.83
CA LYS A 126 -8.07 -7.42 -7.71
C LYS A 126 -8.14 -5.91 -7.55
N GLU A 127 -9.00 -5.23 -8.31
CA GLU A 127 -9.18 -3.79 -8.18
C GLU A 127 -9.82 -3.40 -6.86
N ALA A 128 -10.80 -4.15 -6.37
CA ALA A 128 -11.41 -3.94 -5.05
C ALA A 128 -10.38 -4.09 -3.92
N ILE A 129 -9.54 -5.14 -3.96
CA ILE A 129 -8.44 -5.32 -3.01
C ILE A 129 -7.47 -4.14 -3.08
N ALA A 130 -7.06 -3.73 -4.28
CA ALA A 130 -6.14 -2.61 -4.46
C ALA A 130 -6.75 -1.29 -3.96
N CYS A 131 -8.02 -1.04 -4.24
CA CYS A 131 -8.77 0.12 -3.79
C CYS A 131 -8.79 0.22 -2.25
N LEU A 132 -9.17 -0.86 -1.56
CA LEU A 132 -9.17 -0.89 -0.09
C LEU A 132 -7.76 -0.69 0.49
N ASN A 133 -6.76 -1.33 -0.10
CA ASN A 133 -5.37 -1.22 0.34
C ASN A 133 -4.79 0.19 0.16
N GLU A 134 -5.11 0.85 -0.95
CA GLU A 134 -4.66 2.21 -1.26
C GLU A 134 -5.43 3.25 -0.46
N ALA A 135 -6.75 3.09 -0.29
CA ALA A 135 -7.57 3.99 0.53
C ALA A 135 -7.07 4.08 1.97
N GLU A 136 -6.73 2.93 2.57
CA GLU A 136 -6.14 2.90 3.90
C GLU A 136 -4.84 3.74 3.97
N GLN A 137 -4.02 3.69 2.92
CA GLN A 137 -2.77 4.42 2.88
C GLN A 137 -2.97 5.94 2.87
N TYR A 138 -3.90 6.44 2.06
CA TYR A 138 -4.24 7.87 2.01
C TYR A 138 -4.92 8.34 3.29
N MET A 139 -5.79 7.51 3.88
CA MET A 139 -6.40 7.78 5.17
C MET A 139 -5.34 7.89 6.29
N LEU A 140 -4.37 6.96 6.34
CA LEU A 140 -3.27 7.02 7.31
C LEU A 140 -2.35 8.22 7.08
N MET A 141 -2.10 8.57 5.82
CA MET A 141 -1.34 9.77 5.46
C MET A 141 -2.02 11.04 5.99
N GLN A 142 -3.34 11.17 5.77
CA GLN A 142 -4.14 12.29 6.27
C GLN A 142 -4.17 12.36 7.81
N ARG A 143 -4.28 11.21 8.48
CA ARG A 143 -4.29 11.13 9.96
C ARG A 143 -2.93 11.49 10.56
N GLY A 144 -1.85 11.29 9.81
CA GLY A 144 -0.49 11.46 10.30
C GLY A 144 -0.04 10.31 11.21
N ARG A 145 1.15 10.47 11.79
CA ARG A 145 1.79 9.49 12.68
C ARG A 145 2.26 10.14 13.98
N GLN A 146 2.11 9.40 15.07
CA GLN A 146 2.64 9.77 16.38
C GLN A 146 4.08 9.27 16.55
N ASP A 147 4.89 10.03 17.25
CA ASP A 147 6.20 9.55 17.68
C ASP A 147 6.02 8.42 18.70
N ILE A 148 6.94 7.47 18.72
CA ILE A 148 6.87 6.33 19.64
C ILE A 148 8.15 6.25 20.46
N ALA A 149 7.98 6.12 21.76
CA ALA A 149 9.05 5.88 22.70
C ALA A 149 8.71 4.62 23.51
N THR A 150 9.67 3.72 23.74
CA THR A 150 9.47 2.53 24.57
C THR A 150 10.49 2.52 25.69
N LEU A 151 10.01 2.56 26.94
CA LEU A 151 10.82 2.48 28.14
C LEU A 151 10.85 1.04 28.65
N THR A 152 12.04 0.44 28.70
CA THR A 152 12.26 -0.93 29.17
C THR A 152 13.20 -0.92 30.37
N PRO A 153 12.81 -1.49 31.53
CA PRO A 153 13.71 -1.63 32.67
C PRO A 153 14.81 -2.65 32.36
N LEU A 154 16.04 -2.33 32.74
CA LEU A 154 17.23 -3.13 32.56
C LEU A 154 17.95 -3.25 33.91
N LYS A 155 18.08 -4.48 34.41
CA LYS A 155 18.82 -4.77 35.63
C LYS A 155 20.30 -5.00 35.31
N THR A 156 21.19 -4.24 35.94
CA THR A 156 22.65 -4.38 35.81
C THR A 156 23.17 -5.54 36.65
N GLU A 157 24.44 -5.91 36.45
CA GLU A 157 25.12 -6.93 37.28
C GLU A 157 25.20 -6.53 38.77
N THR A 158 25.24 -5.24 39.07
CA THR A 158 25.22 -4.70 40.45
C THR A 158 23.82 -4.76 41.08
N GLY A 159 22.80 -5.18 40.33
CA GLY A 159 21.40 -5.19 40.75
C GLY A 159 20.71 -3.83 40.64
N GLU A 160 21.40 -2.80 40.14
CA GLU A 160 20.80 -1.50 39.84
C GLU A 160 19.81 -1.63 38.69
N ILE A 161 18.68 -0.92 38.77
CA ILE A 161 17.72 -0.83 37.66
C ILE A 161 18.02 0.47 36.92
N LYS A 162 18.35 0.34 35.64
CA LYS A 162 18.40 1.43 34.67
C LYS A 162 17.21 1.29 33.72
N PHE A 163 16.90 2.34 32.98
CA PHE A 163 15.85 2.31 31.96
C PHE A 163 16.44 2.58 30.60
N VAL A 164 16.12 1.72 29.64
CA VAL A 164 16.46 1.91 28.23
C VAL A 164 15.26 2.55 27.54
N LEU A 165 15.48 3.65 26.84
CA LEU A 165 14.46 4.33 26.06
C LEU A 165 14.81 4.26 24.58
N GLN A 166 14.08 3.46 23.83
CA GLN A 166 14.09 3.49 22.36
C GLN A 166 13.12 4.57 21.89
N TYR A 167 13.56 5.50 21.04
CA TYR A 167 12.74 6.60 20.58
C TYR A 167 12.80 6.74 19.05
N ASP A 168 11.65 6.59 18.41
CA ASP A 168 11.46 6.80 16.99
C ASP A 168 10.58 8.05 16.78
N LYS A 169 11.21 9.11 16.28
CA LYS A 169 10.55 10.36 15.91
C LYS A 169 10.14 10.32 14.45
N SER A 170 8.87 10.57 14.16
CA SER A 170 8.35 10.73 12.81
C SER A 170 8.87 12.03 12.20
N LEU A 171 9.37 11.94 10.97
CA LEU A 171 9.92 13.09 10.25
C LEU A 171 9.01 13.48 9.09
N SER A 172 8.82 14.79 8.90
CA SER A 172 8.00 15.30 7.81
C SER A 172 8.64 14.96 6.46
N PRO A 173 7.96 14.23 5.56
CA PRO A 173 8.52 13.80 4.29
C PRO A 173 8.41 14.86 3.17
N ILE A 174 7.64 15.92 3.37
CA ILE A 174 7.44 16.97 2.37
C ILE A 174 8.64 17.90 2.20
N TYR A 175 8.70 18.55 1.04
CA TYR A 175 9.71 19.52 0.65
C TYR A 175 9.10 20.59 -0.29
N PRO A 176 9.74 21.76 -0.45
CA PRO A 176 9.10 22.93 -1.07
C PRO A 176 8.54 22.71 -2.48
N LEU A 177 9.28 22.01 -3.35
CA LEU A 177 8.82 21.74 -4.72
C LEU A 177 7.54 20.89 -4.74
N LEU A 178 7.43 19.90 -3.86
CA LEU A 178 6.21 19.09 -3.77
C LEU A 178 5.03 19.91 -3.26
N VAL A 179 5.24 20.81 -2.29
CA VAL A 179 4.18 21.71 -1.81
C VAL A 179 3.67 22.57 -2.98
N GLN A 180 4.57 23.17 -3.76
CA GLN A 180 4.21 23.94 -4.96
C GLN A 180 3.42 23.10 -5.98
N GLU A 181 3.84 21.85 -6.22
CA GLU A 181 3.16 20.91 -7.12
C GLU A 181 1.74 20.60 -6.63
N LEU A 182 1.56 20.34 -5.34
CA LEU A 182 0.27 20.05 -4.70
C LEU A 182 -0.66 21.27 -4.68
N GLU A 183 -0.13 22.47 -4.42
CA GLU A 183 -0.86 23.73 -4.59
C GLU A 183 -1.32 23.93 -6.04
N GLY A 184 -0.46 23.59 -7.01
CA GLY A 184 -0.80 23.59 -8.43
C GLY A 184 -1.96 22.66 -8.76
N ILE A 185 -1.95 21.44 -8.21
CA ILE A 185 -3.03 20.45 -8.36
C ILE A 185 -4.34 20.99 -7.75
N LYS A 186 -4.28 21.55 -6.53
CA LYS A 186 -5.43 22.16 -5.85
C LYS A 186 -5.98 23.36 -6.63
N GLY A 187 -5.11 24.25 -7.11
CA GLY A 187 -5.48 25.40 -7.94
C GLY A 187 -6.08 25.02 -9.30
N ALA A 188 -5.67 23.87 -9.85
CA ALA A 188 -6.25 23.30 -11.07
C ALA A 188 -7.56 22.52 -10.83
N LYS A 189 -8.05 22.45 -9.59
CA LYS A 189 -9.25 21.70 -9.17
C LYS A 189 -9.13 20.20 -9.45
N TYR A 190 -7.99 19.61 -9.10
CA TYR A 190 -7.79 18.15 -9.06
C TYR A 190 -8.16 17.43 -10.38
N PRO A 191 -7.65 17.90 -11.54
CA PRO A 191 -8.04 17.33 -12.83
C PRO A 191 -7.64 15.85 -12.91
N LYS A 192 -8.50 14.99 -13.44
CA LYS A 192 -8.19 13.56 -13.61
C LYS A 192 -7.41 13.33 -14.89
N THR A 193 -6.57 12.30 -14.93
CA THR A 193 -5.78 11.99 -16.13
C THR A 193 -6.72 11.61 -17.28
N PRO A 194 -6.73 12.38 -18.39
CA PRO A 194 -7.59 12.08 -19.51
C PRO A 194 -7.13 10.81 -20.24
N GLN A 195 -8.09 10.05 -20.77
CA GLN A 195 -7.86 8.77 -21.44
C GLN A 195 -6.79 8.86 -22.54
N TRP A 196 -6.82 9.90 -23.39
CA TRP A 196 -5.85 10.08 -24.47
C TRP A 196 -4.40 10.16 -23.98
N PHE A 197 -4.17 10.66 -22.76
CA PHE A 197 -2.82 10.76 -22.18
C PHE A 197 -2.36 9.42 -21.60
N ARG A 198 -3.29 8.64 -21.01
CA ARG A 198 -3.02 7.26 -20.55
C ARG A 198 -2.69 6.34 -21.72
N GLU A 199 -3.31 6.56 -22.88
CA GLU A 199 -3.16 5.75 -24.10
C GLU A 199 -1.94 6.14 -24.98
N LEU A 200 -1.14 7.12 -24.56
CA LEU A 200 0.09 7.47 -25.29
C LEU A 200 1.03 6.25 -25.30
N LYS A 201 1.37 5.79 -26.51
CA LYS A 201 2.10 4.54 -26.73
C LYS A 201 3.54 4.57 -26.24
N GLN A 202 4.14 5.76 -26.20
CA GLN A 202 5.57 5.94 -25.94
C GLN A 202 5.79 6.95 -24.82
N GLU A 203 6.71 6.64 -23.92
CA GLU A 203 7.03 7.47 -22.74
C GLU A 203 7.45 8.90 -23.12
N TYR A 204 8.25 9.06 -24.19
CA TYR A 204 8.72 10.39 -24.61
C TYR A 204 7.58 11.37 -24.91
N GLN A 205 6.41 10.87 -25.28
CA GLN A 205 5.23 11.69 -25.58
C GLN A 205 4.68 12.31 -24.29
N GLN A 206 4.54 11.51 -23.23
CA GLN A 206 4.10 11.97 -21.91
C GLN A 206 5.08 12.98 -21.30
N VAL A 207 6.37 12.69 -21.43
CA VAL A 207 7.44 13.56 -20.95
C VAL A 207 7.46 14.89 -21.72
N TYR A 208 7.27 14.87 -23.05
CA TYR A 208 7.16 16.07 -23.88
C TYR A 208 6.06 17.00 -23.37
N PHE A 209 4.83 16.48 -23.21
CA PHE A 209 3.69 17.29 -22.78
C PHE A 209 3.89 17.86 -21.38
N SER A 210 4.42 17.07 -20.44
CA SER A 210 4.61 17.50 -19.05
C SER A 210 5.71 18.55 -18.88
N ASN A 211 6.58 18.70 -19.88
CA ASN A 211 7.66 19.70 -19.89
C ASN A 211 7.44 20.81 -20.94
N LEU A 212 6.27 20.85 -21.57
CA LEU A 212 5.97 21.78 -22.65
C LEU A 212 5.75 23.20 -22.13
N LYS A 213 6.61 24.14 -22.54
CA LYS A 213 6.53 25.56 -22.17
C LYS A 213 6.34 26.44 -23.40
N ILE A 214 5.16 26.37 -24.01
CA ILE A 214 4.77 27.21 -25.17
C ILE A 214 3.53 28.05 -24.84
N HIS A 215 3.40 29.23 -25.48
CA HIS A 215 2.25 30.11 -25.28
C HIS A 215 1.70 30.63 -26.62
N PRO A 216 0.38 30.52 -26.88
CA PRO A 216 -0.60 29.74 -26.12
C PRO A 216 -0.41 28.22 -26.30
N ILE A 217 -0.90 27.41 -25.35
CA ILE A 217 -0.97 25.95 -25.53
C ILE A 217 -2.26 25.61 -26.29
N SER A 218 -2.08 25.10 -27.51
CA SER A 218 -3.15 24.62 -28.39
C SER A 218 -2.62 23.53 -29.32
N PRO A 219 -3.48 22.68 -29.90
CA PRO A 219 -3.05 21.68 -30.87
C PRO A 219 -2.22 22.27 -32.03
N LYS A 220 -2.57 23.48 -32.48
CA LYS A 220 -1.85 24.21 -33.55
C LYS A 220 -0.43 24.57 -33.13
N THR A 221 -0.26 25.15 -31.94
CA THR A 221 1.06 25.59 -31.45
C THR A 221 1.95 24.42 -31.08
N ILE A 222 1.38 23.31 -30.57
CA ILE A 222 2.11 22.05 -30.34
C ILE A 222 2.66 21.49 -31.67
N ARG A 223 1.83 21.45 -32.72
CA ARG A 223 2.29 21.04 -34.06
C ARG A 223 3.40 21.94 -34.59
N GLN A 224 3.31 23.25 -34.35
CA GLN A 224 4.34 24.20 -34.75
C GLN A 224 5.65 23.96 -33.97
N ASP A 225 5.59 23.69 -32.67
CA ASP A 225 6.76 23.35 -31.86
C ASP A 225 7.44 22.07 -32.36
N LEU A 226 6.69 21.00 -32.65
CA LEU A 226 7.25 19.78 -33.24
C LEU A 226 7.84 20.00 -34.64
N ASN A 227 7.24 20.86 -35.46
CA ASN A 227 7.82 21.24 -36.75
C ASN A 227 9.15 22.00 -36.58
N GLN A 228 9.25 22.87 -35.58
CA GLN A 228 10.50 23.56 -35.25
C GLN A 228 11.55 22.57 -34.76
N LEU A 229 11.17 21.57 -33.95
CA LEU A 229 12.07 20.50 -33.55
C LEU A 229 12.64 19.76 -34.76
N LEU A 230 11.79 19.33 -35.70
CA LEU A 230 12.24 18.64 -36.93
C LEU A 230 13.20 19.51 -37.75
N LEU A 231 12.94 20.82 -37.85
CA LEU A 231 13.82 21.74 -38.57
C LEU A 231 15.20 21.85 -37.87
N LYS A 232 15.21 22.09 -36.55
CA LYS A 232 16.45 22.19 -35.77
C LYS A 232 17.22 20.86 -35.79
N TRP A 233 16.52 19.74 -35.72
CA TRP A 233 17.12 18.41 -35.81
C TRP A 233 17.75 18.16 -37.18
N LYS A 234 17.07 18.52 -38.27
CA LYS A 234 17.63 18.47 -39.62
C LYS A 234 18.91 19.30 -39.73
N THR A 235 18.93 20.51 -39.16
CA THR A 235 20.14 21.34 -39.09
C THR A 235 21.25 20.64 -38.30
N ALA A 236 20.95 20.12 -37.10
CA ALA A 236 21.92 19.42 -36.26
C ALA A 236 22.59 18.23 -36.98
N LYS A 237 21.81 17.44 -37.74
CA LYS A 237 22.36 16.33 -38.55
C LYS A 237 23.37 16.79 -39.60
N THR A 238 23.23 18.02 -40.11
CA THR A 238 24.13 18.57 -41.14
C THR A 238 25.31 19.36 -40.57
N THR A 239 25.17 19.92 -39.37
CA THR A 239 26.18 20.79 -38.77
C THR A 239 27.00 20.13 -37.67
N SER A 240 26.54 19.00 -37.11
CA SER A 240 27.30 18.25 -36.13
C SER A 240 28.54 17.61 -36.76
N LEU A 241 29.70 17.81 -36.13
CA LEU A 241 30.96 17.19 -36.52
C LEU A 241 30.95 15.67 -36.28
N ASN A 242 30.28 15.23 -35.21
CA ASN A 242 30.11 13.82 -34.88
C ASN A 242 28.79 13.62 -34.14
N LEU A 243 27.75 13.33 -34.91
CA LEU A 243 26.39 13.18 -34.40
C LEU A 243 26.26 12.04 -33.37
N LEU A 244 27.00 10.94 -33.55
CA LEU A 244 26.94 9.80 -32.65
C LEU A 244 27.51 10.14 -31.27
N GLU A 245 28.63 10.88 -31.24
CA GLU A 245 29.22 11.38 -30.00
C GLU A 245 28.29 12.40 -29.32
N ASP A 246 27.66 13.29 -30.08
CA ASP A 246 26.68 14.24 -29.54
C ASP A 246 25.49 13.52 -28.87
N LEU A 247 24.92 12.50 -29.54
CA LEU A 247 23.83 11.68 -29.01
C LEU A 247 24.27 10.91 -27.75
N ASN A 248 25.49 10.35 -27.75
CA ASN A 248 26.06 9.70 -26.56
C ASN A 248 26.24 10.67 -25.39
N ARG A 249 26.63 11.92 -25.64
CA ARG A 249 26.70 12.95 -24.59
C ARG A 249 25.34 13.29 -24.02
N ILE A 250 24.31 13.43 -24.88
CA ILE A 250 22.92 13.67 -24.44
C ILE A 250 22.40 12.50 -23.61
N LYS A 251 22.56 11.27 -24.10
CA LYS A 251 22.16 10.02 -23.42
C LYS A 251 22.77 9.92 -22.01
N ASN A 252 24.06 10.23 -21.87
CA ASN A 252 24.78 10.15 -20.60
C ASN A 252 24.78 11.45 -19.79
N ASN A 253 24.05 12.47 -20.25
CA ASN A 253 24.04 13.82 -19.67
C ASN A 253 25.45 14.39 -19.41
N LYS A 254 26.40 14.10 -20.32
CA LYS A 254 27.82 14.44 -20.19
C LYS A 254 28.06 15.87 -20.68
N THR A 255 28.50 16.75 -19.80
CA THR A 255 28.84 18.14 -20.14
C THR A 255 30.21 18.25 -20.82
N PRO A 256 30.41 19.18 -21.77
CA PRO A 256 29.40 20.10 -22.32
C PRO A 256 28.43 19.39 -23.27
N LEU A 257 27.14 19.73 -23.17
CA LEU A 257 26.11 19.24 -24.09
C LEU A 257 26.24 19.93 -25.46
N PRO A 258 25.79 19.29 -26.56
CA PRO A 258 25.88 19.86 -27.90
C PRO A 258 25.12 21.20 -28.01
N LEU A 259 25.73 22.21 -28.63
CA LEU A 259 25.13 23.55 -28.75
C LEU A 259 23.75 23.53 -29.42
N TRP A 260 23.57 22.67 -30.43
CA TRP A 260 22.28 22.54 -31.11
C TRP A 260 21.19 22.00 -30.17
N PHE A 261 21.53 21.09 -29.25
CA PHE A 261 20.59 20.55 -28.27
C PHE A 261 20.18 21.63 -27.26
N GLU A 262 21.10 22.53 -26.90
CA GLU A 262 20.79 23.64 -26.00
C GLU A 262 19.73 24.60 -26.56
N THR A 263 19.56 24.67 -27.88
CA THR A 263 18.53 25.49 -28.55
C THR A 263 17.10 24.93 -28.46
N PHE A 264 16.94 23.70 -27.98
CA PHE A 264 15.63 23.05 -27.87
C PHE A 264 14.83 23.64 -26.71
N SER A 265 13.50 23.69 -26.83
CA SER A 265 12.63 24.02 -25.70
C SER A 265 12.70 22.92 -24.62
N PRO A 266 12.29 23.17 -23.36
CA PRO A 266 12.36 22.15 -22.31
C PRO A 266 11.66 20.83 -22.69
N GLY A 267 10.44 20.89 -23.23
CA GLY A 267 9.73 19.71 -23.73
C GLY A 267 10.47 18.99 -24.86
N GLN A 268 11.07 19.75 -25.79
CA GLN A 268 11.91 19.19 -26.85
C GLN A 268 13.17 18.52 -26.32
N LYS A 269 13.87 19.11 -25.34
CA LYS A 269 15.07 18.53 -24.72
C LYS A 269 14.77 17.19 -24.06
N GLU A 270 13.69 17.11 -23.29
CA GLU A 270 13.34 15.86 -22.59
C GLU A 270 12.87 14.76 -23.55
N LEU A 271 12.04 15.11 -24.55
CA LEU A 271 11.69 14.18 -25.64
C LEU A 271 12.95 13.65 -26.32
N PHE A 272 13.87 14.54 -26.68
CA PHE A 272 15.04 14.16 -27.45
C PHE A 272 16.07 13.39 -26.62
N ARG A 273 16.17 13.64 -25.31
CA ARG A 273 16.99 12.83 -24.39
C ARG A 273 16.50 11.38 -24.33
N PHE A 274 15.18 11.19 -24.31
CA PHE A 274 14.59 9.85 -24.38
C PHE A 274 14.92 9.19 -25.73
N LEU A 275 14.69 9.89 -26.85
CA LEU A 275 14.97 9.34 -28.19
C LEU A 275 16.46 9.01 -28.38
N ALA A 276 17.39 9.84 -27.89
CA ALA A 276 18.82 9.55 -27.93
C ALA A 276 19.23 8.31 -27.12
N THR A 277 18.39 7.90 -26.17
CA THR A 277 18.60 6.69 -25.36
C THR A 277 17.96 5.46 -25.99
N ALA A 278 16.74 5.61 -26.51
CA ALA A 278 15.90 4.51 -27.03
C ALA A 278 16.20 4.15 -28.49
N CYS A 279 16.63 5.11 -29.31
CA CYS A 279 16.90 4.89 -30.73
C CYS A 279 18.38 4.58 -30.97
N SER A 280 18.66 3.65 -31.87
CA SER A 280 20.01 3.25 -32.26
C SER A 280 20.57 4.08 -33.42
N SER A 281 19.72 4.84 -34.11
CA SER A 281 20.10 5.61 -35.29
C SER A 281 19.33 6.92 -35.43
N ALA A 282 19.92 7.90 -36.14
CA ALA A 282 19.26 9.16 -36.46
C ALA A 282 17.96 8.98 -37.28
N LYS A 283 17.88 7.90 -38.08
CA LYS A 283 16.70 7.57 -38.90
C LYS A 283 15.53 7.07 -38.05
N GLU A 284 15.82 6.31 -36.99
CA GLU A 284 14.79 5.92 -36.00
C GLU A 284 14.25 7.15 -35.28
N ILE A 285 15.13 8.07 -34.86
CA ILE A 285 14.72 9.35 -34.25
C ILE A 285 13.80 10.13 -35.19
N ASP A 286 14.14 10.22 -36.49
CA ASP A 286 13.27 10.87 -37.49
C ASP A 286 11.88 10.21 -37.53
N THR A 287 11.84 8.88 -37.55
CA THR A 287 10.61 8.09 -37.64
C THR A 287 9.71 8.30 -36.41
N GLU A 288 10.29 8.33 -35.21
CA GLU A 288 9.55 8.56 -33.97
C GLU A 288 8.97 9.98 -33.89
N ILE A 289 9.74 11.01 -34.28
CA ILE A 289 9.25 12.40 -34.26
C ILE A 289 8.13 12.59 -35.30
N ASP A 290 8.26 12.03 -36.51
CA ASP A 290 7.23 12.10 -37.54
C ASP A 290 5.96 11.33 -37.13
N SER A 291 6.12 10.15 -36.52
CA SER A 291 5.02 9.36 -35.94
C SER A 291 4.26 10.16 -34.88
N PHE A 292 4.99 10.78 -33.95
CA PHE A 292 4.38 11.59 -32.90
C PHE A 292 3.63 12.80 -33.49
N LYS A 293 4.21 13.49 -34.47
CA LYS A 293 3.54 14.60 -35.16
C LYS A 293 2.23 14.15 -35.85
N LYS A 294 2.20 12.95 -36.44
CA LYS A 294 0.98 12.39 -37.02
C LYS A 294 -0.07 12.14 -35.93
N GLN A 295 0.31 11.54 -34.82
CA GLN A 295 -0.57 11.30 -33.67
C GLN A 295 -1.15 12.60 -33.09
N ILE A 296 -0.36 13.67 -32.99
CA ILE A 296 -0.89 14.99 -32.59
C ILE A 296 -1.95 15.50 -33.55
N SER A 297 -1.80 15.23 -34.85
CA SER A 297 -2.78 15.65 -35.86
C SER A 297 -4.10 14.88 -35.72
N GLU A 298 -4.04 13.61 -35.32
CA GLU A 298 -5.22 12.78 -34.99
C GLU A 298 -5.87 13.25 -33.68
N LEU A 299 -5.08 13.50 -32.63
CA LEU A 299 -5.56 14.01 -31.34
C LEU A 299 -6.17 15.41 -31.45
N ALA A 300 -5.71 16.25 -32.38
CA ALA A 300 -6.24 17.59 -32.59
C ALA A 300 -7.74 17.63 -32.94
N SER A 301 -8.30 16.52 -33.44
CA SER A 301 -9.74 16.39 -33.71
C SER A 301 -10.55 15.99 -32.47
N ASN A 302 -9.90 15.59 -31.36
CA ASN A 302 -10.54 15.18 -30.12
C ASN A 302 -10.79 16.41 -29.22
N LYS A 303 -12.06 16.73 -28.95
CA LYS A 303 -12.45 17.84 -28.04
C LYS A 303 -11.86 17.69 -26.63
N ASN A 304 -11.73 16.46 -26.13
CA ASN A 304 -11.14 16.19 -24.82
C ASN A 304 -9.65 16.54 -24.79
N PHE A 305 -8.92 16.33 -25.88
CA PHE A 305 -7.52 16.74 -25.99
C PHE A 305 -7.39 18.27 -25.90
N GLU A 306 -8.19 19.00 -26.68
CA GLU A 306 -8.17 20.47 -26.69
C GLU A 306 -8.49 21.08 -25.32
N SER A 307 -9.47 20.51 -24.60
CA SER A 307 -9.88 21.01 -23.28
C SER A 307 -8.88 20.68 -22.16
N THR A 308 -8.15 19.56 -22.24
CA THR A 308 -7.33 19.06 -21.13
C THR A 308 -5.82 19.29 -21.30
N VAL A 309 -5.31 19.44 -22.53
CA VAL A 309 -3.86 19.55 -22.78
C VAL A 309 -3.18 20.69 -22.00
N ARG A 310 -3.90 21.80 -21.76
CA ARG A 310 -3.37 22.92 -20.99
C ARG A 310 -3.08 22.56 -19.53
N SER A 311 -3.91 21.69 -18.94
CA SER A 311 -3.72 21.22 -17.56
C SER A 311 -2.56 20.23 -17.50
N ILE A 312 -2.46 19.32 -18.48
CA ILE A 312 -1.35 18.35 -18.58
C ILE A 312 0.00 19.05 -18.50
N CYS A 313 0.19 20.13 -19.27
CA CYS A 313 1.46 20.86 -19.31
C CYS A 313 1.77 21.69 -18.05
N LYS A 314 0.82 21.87 -17.14
CA LYS A 314 0.98 22.69 -15.92
C LYS A 314 1.27 21.87 -14.68
N LEU A 315 0.84 20.61 -14.65
CA LEU A 315 0.97 19.73 -13.49
C LEU A 315 2.07 18.70 -13.71
N PRO A 316 2.69 18.20 -12.63
CA PRO A 316 3.83 17.30 -12.75
C PRO A 316 3.44 15.93 -13.31
N LEU A 317 4.36 15.30 -14.05
CA LEU A 317 4.14 13.98 -14.67
C LEU A 317 3.76 12.89 -13.66
N TRP A 318 4.34 12.92 -12.45
CA TRP A 318 4.05 11.92 -11.40
C TRP A 318 2.56 11.92 -11.00
N TYR A 319 1.87 13.06 -11.08
CA TYR A 319 0.45 13.15 -10.76
C TYR A 319 -0.40 12.50 -11.86
N TRP A 320 0.01 12.64 -13.12
CA TRP A 320 -0.71 12.08 -14.26
C TRP A 320 -0.56 10.56 -14.38
N THR A 321 0.50 9.99 -13.80
CA THR A 321 0.71 8.53 -13.76
C THR A 321 -0.02 7.84 -12.61
N LEU A 322 -0.65 8.59 -11.69
CA LEU A 322 -1.52 8.01 -10.67
C LEU A 322 -2.74 7.34 -11.30
N SER A 323 -3.22 6.28 -10.64
CA SER A 323 -4.52 5.70 -10.96
C SER A 323 -5.64 6.71 -10.69
N GLU A 324 -6.78 6.55 -11.35
CA GLU A 324 -7.91 7.46 -11.14
C GLU A 324 -8.36 7.51 -9.67
N LYS A 325 -8.50 6.34 -9.04
CA LYS A 325 -8.78 6.21 -7.60
C LYS A 325 -7.77 6.96 -6.73
N GLN A 326 -6.49 6.90 -7.03
CA GLN A 326 -5.45 7.64 -6.29
C GLN A 326 -5.57 9.16 -6.46
N GLN A 327 -5.97 9.64 -7.64
CA GLN A 327 -6.22 11.07 -7.86
C GLN A 327 -7.44 11.56 -7.07
N TYR A 328 -8.48 10.73 -6.91
CA TYR A 328 -9.62 11.02 -6.04
C TYR A 328 -9.24 10.97 -4.55
N PHE A 329 -8.45 9.98 -4.13
CA PHE A 329 -7.96 9.91 -2.75
C PHE A 329 -7.09 11.11 -2.39
N LEU A 330 -6.18 11.51 -3.30
CA LEU A 330 -5.33 12.69 -3.15
C LEU A 330 -6.17 13.98 -3.07
N GLU A 331 -7.17 14.12 -3.93
CA GLU A 331 -8.13 15.23 -3.89
C GLU A 331 -8.84 15.31 -2.54
N TYR A 332 -9.36 14.18 -2.04
CA TYR A 332 -10.08 14.15 -0.78
C TYR A 332 -9.17 14.59 0.38
N VAL A 333 -7.95 14.08 0.44
CA VAL A 333 -6.98 14.47 1.48
C VAL A 333 -6.63 15.97 1.40
N LEU A 334 -6.34 16.50 0.20
CA LEU A 334 -5.99 17.91 0.00
C LEU A 334 -7.14 18.89 0.26
N SER A 335 -8.38 18.45 0.01
CA SER A 335 -9.59 19.26 0.21
C SER A 335 -10.06 19.27 1.66
N ASN A 336 -9.72 18.24 2.45
CA ASN A 336 -10.14 18.08 3.84
C ASN A 336 -9.01 18.31 4.85
N SER A 337 -7.89 18.90 4.44
CA SER A 337 -6.80 19.30 5.33
C SER A 337 -6.65 20.82 5.31
N GLU A 338 -6.35 21.42 6.46
CA GLU A 338 -6.16 22.88 6.56
C GLU A 338 -4.91 23.30 5.79
N THR A 339 -3.83 22.55 5.96
CA THR A 339 -2.54 22.77 5.27
C THR A 339 -2.09 21.52 4.50
N ILE A 340 -1.23 21.72 3.49
CA ILE A 340 -0.60 20.61 2.78
C ILE A 340 0.37 19.87 3.71
N GLU A 341 1.06 20.62 4.56
CA GLU A 341 2.05 20.07 5.47
C GLU A 341 1.41 19.09 6.48
N GLU A 342 0.18 19.35 6.94
CA GLU A 342 -0.57 18.42 7.79
C GLU A 342 -0.99 17.17 7.03
N ALA A 343 -1.54 17.37 5.83
CA ALA A 343 -2.03 16.31 4.94
C ALA A 343 -0.96 15.27 4.59
N PHE A 344 0.32 15.68 4.60
CA PHE A 344 1.48 14.85 4.26
C PHE A 344 2.49 14.76 5.40
N SER A 345 2.04 14.92 6.65
CA SER A 345 2.92 14.84 7.83
C SER A 345 3.56 13.46 8.02
N PHE A 346 2.99 12.42 7.40
CA PHE A 346 3.48 11.05 7.37
C PHE A 346 2.99 10.34 6.10
N VAL A 347 3.78 9.39 5.59
CA VAL A 347 3.36 8.49 4.50
C VAL A 347 3.66 7.05 4.91
N PRO A 348 2.68 6.12 4.90
CA PRO A 348 2.90 4.74 5.32
C PRO A 348 3.79 3.98 4.34
N SER A 349 4.49 2.95 4.83
CA SER A 349 5.53 2.23 4.08
C SER A 349 5.08 1.66 2.73
N ARG A 350 3.78 1.35 2.59
CA ARG A 350 3.16 0.82 1.36
C ARG A 350 2.88 1.90 0.33
N HIS A 351 2.78 3.17 0.74
CA HIS A 351 2.43 4.27 -0.14
C HIS A 351 3.68 4.83 -0.80
N ARG A 352 3.99 4.30 -1.99
CA ARG A 352 5.22 4.65 -2.73
C ARG A 352 4.93 5.28 -4.10
N THR A 353 3.68 5.63 -4.37
CA THR A 353 3.23 6.26 -5.61
C THR A 353 3.40 7.78 -5.64
N LEU A 354 3.76 8.40 -4.52
CA LEU A 354 4.09 9.82 -4.44
C LEU A 354 5.62 10.03 -4.28
N PRO A 355 6.21 11.13 -4.81
CA PRO A 355 7.66 11.36 -4.81
C PRO A 355 8.17 11.94 -3.48
N LEU A 356 7.92 11.24 -2.38
CA LEU A 356 8.40 11.58 -1.03
C LEU A 356 8.74 10.31 -0.22
N PRO A 357 9.64 10.39 0.78
CA PRO A 357 10.04 9.21 1.55
C PRO A 357 8.89 8.71 2.42
N ALA A 358 8.64 7.40 2.38
CA ALA A 358 7.63 6.75 3.21
C ALA A 358 8.27 6.19 4.47
N ASN A 359 7.50 6.05 5.55
CA ASN A 359 7.95 5.54 6.84
C ASN A 359 9.21 6.29 7.36
N TYR A 360 9.32 7.57 7.05
CA TYR A 360 10.48 8.40 7.34
C TYR A 360 10.52 8.80 8.82
N GLY A 361 11.64 8.53 9.47
CA GLY A 361 11.82 8.81 10.89
C GLY A 361 13.28 8.79 11.29
N SER A 362 13.53 9.22 12.53
CA SER A 362 14.84 9.12 13.18
C SER A 362 14.73 8.32 14.47
N HIS A 363 15.60 7.34 14.61
CA HIS A 363 15.69 6.45 15.76
C HIS A 363 16.85 6.88 16.67
N SER A 364 16.61 6.89 17.99
CA SER A 364 17.57 7.26 19.03
C SER A 364 17.45 6.34 20.24
N LEU A 365 18.57 6.16 20.94
CA LEU A 365 18.66 5.31 22.12
C LEU A 365 19.17 6.13 23.30
N PHE A 366 18.42 6.10 24.39
CA PHE A 366 18.79 6.73 25.66
C PHE A 366 18.87 5.70 26.77
N MET A 367 19.68 6.00 27.78
CA MET A 367 19.69 5.30 29.05
C MET A 367 19.42 6.30 30.18
N LEU A 368 18.51 5.95 31.07
CA LEU A 368 18.16 6.70 32.26
C LEU A 368 18.52 5.89 33.51
N ASN A 369 19.06 6.54 34.53
CA ASN A 369 19.24 5.91 35.85
C ASN A 369 18.09 6.28 36.81
N LYS A 370 18.13 5.76 38.04
CA LYS A 370 17.08 5.99 39.05
C LYS A 370 16.95 7.44 39.50
N SER A 371 18.03 8.23 39.41
CA SER A 371 18.03 9.67 39.70
C SER A 371 17.51 10.52 38.54
N GLY A 372 17.16 9.92 37.40
CA GLY A 372 16.65 10.63 36.23
C GLY A 372 17.73 11.27 35.36
N GLU A 373 19.01 10.92 35.54
CA GLU A 373 20.07 11.36 34.63
C GLU A 373 19.95 10.63 33.29
N VAL A 374 20.10 11.38 32.20
CA VAL A 374 19.91 10.87 30.82
C VAL A 374 21.25 10.82 30.10
N LYS A 375 21.54 9.67 29.50
CA LYS A 375 22.63 9.51 28.52
C LYS A 375 22.03 9.22 27.14
N LEU A 376 22.29 10.10 26.17
CA LEU A 376 22.10 9.81 24.75
C LEU A 376 23.38 9.16 24.23
N PHE A 377 23.29 7.99 23.60
CA PHE A 377 24.49 7.25 23.17
C PHE A 377 25.16 7.84 21.92
N PHE A 378 24.39 8.16 20.89
CA PHE A 378 24.88 8.70 19.61
C PHE A 378 23.86 9.65 18.99
N ASN A 379 24.25 10.32 17.90
CA ASN A 379 23.33 11.06 17.05
C ASN A 379 22.22 10.14 16.48
N PRO A 380 21.07 10.72 16.09
CA PRO A 380 19.97 9.94 15.53
C PRO A 380 20.38 9.14 14.28
N ARG A 381 19.86 7.92 14.17
CA ARG A 381 19.95 7.07 12.98
C ARG A 381 18.69 7.25 12.15
N TYR A 382 18.82 7.67 10.90
CA TYR A 382 17.69 7.97 10.04
C TYR A 382 17.23 6.72 9.28
N ARG A 383 15.92 6.59 9.09
CA ARG A 383 15.32 5.45 8.40
C ARG A 383 14.13 5.88 7.55
N SER A 384 13.89 5.13 6.50
CA SER A 384 12.66 5.21 5.68
C SER A 384 12.45 3.88 4.94
N SER A 385 11.33 3.75 4.23
CA SER A 385 11.29 2.85 3.06
C SER A 385 12.42 3.20 2.09
N HIS A 386 12.84 2.25 1.26
CA HIS A 386 13.91 2.41 0.28
C HIS A 386 13.78 3.73 -0.53
N VAL A 387 14.85 4.41 -0.95
CA VAL A 387 14.71 5.70 -1.66
C VAL A 387 14.01 5.56 -3.03
N SER A 388 14.28 4.48 -3.75
CA SER A 388 13.54 4.09 -4.96
C SER A 388 12.16 3.49 -4.62
N SER A 389 11.19 3.58 -5.53
CA SER A 389 9.83 3.06 -5.33
C SER A 389 9.55 1.84 -6.19
N ARG A 390 9.03 0.77 -5.56
CA ARG A 390 8.62 -0.47 -6.25
C ARG A 390 7.30 -0.31 -7.02
N ASP A 391 6.45 0.63 -6.59
CA ASP A 391 5.08 0.77 -7.11
C ASP A 391 5.05 1.51 -8.46
N ILE A 392 6.18 2.11 -8.85
CA ILE A 392 6.29 2.91 -10.09
C ILE A 392 7.30 2.31 -11.09
N LEU A 393 7.78 1.08 -10.89
CA LEU A 393 8.77 0.46 -11.78
C LEU A 393 8.27 0.29 -13.23
N LYS A 394 6.94 0.26 -13.42
CA LYS A 394 6.27 0.21 -14.72
C LYS A 394 5.91 1.60 -15.27
N GLN A 395 6.17 2.67 -14.53
CA GLN A 395 5.90 4.06 -14.94
C GLN A 395 7.11 4.64 -15.70
N PRO A 396 6.94 5.78 -16.39
CA PRO A 396 8.04 6.51 -17.04
C PRO A 396 9.31 6.60 -16.19
N GLN A 397 10.47 6.34 -16.80
CA GLN A 397 11.78 6.53 -16.18
C GLN A 397 11.91 7.93 -15.56
N ALA A 398 11.37 8.97 -16.21
CA ALA A 398 11.38 10.33 -15.65
C ALA A 398 10.69 10.42 -14.28
N VAL A 399 9.60 9.69 -14.06
CA VAL A 399 8.91 9.62 -12.76
C VAL A 399 9.72 8.80 -11.77
N GLN A 400 10.28 7.65 -12.18
CA GLN A 400 11.17 6.86 -11.33
C GLN A 400 12.35 7.68 -10.81
N GLN A 401 12.95 8.49 -11.69
CA GLN A 401 14.03 9.41 -11.37
C GLN A 401 13.59 10.54 -10.44
N ARG A 402 12.41 11.14 -10.69
CA ARG A 402 11.83 12.15 -9.79
C ARG A 402 11.68 11.63 -8.37
N HIS A 403 11.19 10.39 -8.20
CA HIS A 403 11.01 9.79 -6.88
C HIS A 403 12.34 9.56 -6.17
N VAL A 404 13.30 8.87 -6.81
CA VAL A 404 14.56 8.52 -6.12
C VAL A 404 15.38 9.76 -5.78
N VAL A 405 15.43 10.77 -6.66
CA VAL A 405 16.18 12.01 -6.41
C VAL A 405 15.54 12.79 -5.27
N ALA A 406 14.22 13.00 -5.30
CA ALA A 406 13.51 13.71 -4.24
C ALA A 406 13.66 13.02 -2.89
N ASN A 407 13.50 11.69 -2.88
CA ASN A 407 13.62 10.90 -1.66
C ASN A 407 15.05 10.95 -1.12
N LEU A 408 16.06 10.79 -1.98
CA LEU A 408 17.47 10.86 -1.58
C LEU A 408 17.83 12.22 -1.00
N GLU A 409 17.43 13.32 -1.65
CA GLU A 409 17.65 14.67 -1.12
C GLU A 409 16.97 14.85 0.23
N LYS A 410 15.72 14.39 0.36
CA LYS A 410 14.94 14.55 1.58
C LYS A 410 15.51 13.74 2.75
N VAL A 411 15.87 12.47 2.54
CA VAL A 411 16.43 11.63 3.63
C VAL A 411 17.83 12.06 4.05
N MET A 412 18.48 12.93 3.29
CA MET A 412 19.80 13.50 3.58
C MET A 412 19.73 14.95 4.09
N GLU A 413 18.52 15.49 4.33
CA GLU A 413 18.32 16.91 4.67
C GLU A 413 19.03 17.36 5.94
N PHE A 414 19.25 16.44 6.90
CA PHE A 414 19.92 16.72 8.16
C PHE A 414 21.44 16.52 8.10
N ALA A 415 21.98 16.10 6.96
CA ALA A 415 23.40 15.83 6.80
C ALA A 415 24.20 17.07 6.40
N THR A 416 25.25 17.40 7.15
CA THR A 416 26.14 18.54 6.83
C THR A 416 27.15 18.20 5.74
N ASP A 417 27.61 19.18 4.96
CA ASP A 417 28.47 18.95 3.79
C ASP A 417 29.81 18.23 4.07
N LYS A 418 30.31 18.33 5.31
CA LYS A 418 31.60 17.72 5.71
C LYS A 418 31.46 16.28 6.23
N GLN A 419 30.25 15.81 6.48
CA GLN A 419 30.03 14.47 7.02
C GLN A 419 30.17 13.39 5.94
N SER A 420 30.75 12.26 6.35
CA SER A 420 30.60 10.98 5.65
C SER A 420 29.13 10.57 5.68
N LEU A 421 28.60 10.15 4.54
CA LEU A 421 27.19 9.79 4.37
C LEU A 421 27.05 8.29 4.23
N LEU A 422 26.36 7.65 5.17
CA LEU A 422 25.97 6.26 5.01
C LEU A 422 24.59 6.17 4.36
N LEU A 423 24.50 5.43 3.25
CA LEU A 423 23.24 4.95 2.71
C LEU A 423 23.28 3.42 2.71
N GLN A 424 22.92 2.83 3.83
CA GLN A 424 22.91 1.38 3.99
C GLN A 424 21.59 0.79 3.51
N THR A 425 21.63 -0.12 2.55
CA THR A 425 20.45 -0.86 2.10
C THR A 425 20.47 -2.30 2.59
N LEU A 426 19.33 -2.77 3.07
CA LEU A 426 19.14 -4.16 3.52
C LEU A 426 18.17 -4.84 2.56
N ILE A 427 18.60 -5.00 1.31
CA ILE A 427 17.82 -5.59 0.20
C ILE A 427 18.59 -6.74 -0.45
N SER A 428 17.88 -7.57 -1.22
CA SER A 428 18.47 -8.77 -1.83
C SER A 428 18.36 -8.72 -3.36
N PRO A 429 19.29 -8.06 -4.06
CA PRO A 429 19.30 -7.96 -5.53
C PRO A 429 19.53 -9.33 -6.18
N ILE A 430 18.46 -10.00 -6.61
CA ILE A 430 18.51 -11.30 -7.29
C ILE A 430 18.13 -11.11 -8.75
N THR A 431 18.83 -11.78 -9.66
CA THR A 431 18.49 -11.75 -11.09
C THR A 431 17.35 -12.71 -11.40
N ALA A 432 16.62 -12.47 -12.49
CA ALA A 432 15.56 -13.40 -12.93
C ALA A 432 16.08 -14.81 -13.24
N PHE A 433 17.36 -14.95 -13.64
CA PHE A 433 17.97 -16.27 -13.91
C PHE A 433 18.26 -17.05 -12.63
N ASP A 434 18.57 -16.33 -11.55
CA ASP A 434 18.92 -16.93 -10.26
C ASP A 434 17.71 -17.08 -9.32
N TYR A 435 16.55 -16.60 -9.76
CA TYR A 435 15.30 -16.64 -9.02
C TYR A 435 14.54 -17.94 -9.31
N VAL A 436 14.44 -18.82 -8.30
CA VAL A 436 13.61 -20.03 -8.35
C VAL A 436 12.43 -19.83 -7.40
N PRO A 437 11.18 -19.67 -7.88
CA PRO A 437 10.01 -19.58 -7.02
C PRO A 437 9.87 -20.88 -6.20
N ASP A 438 10.17 -20.82 -4.91
CA ASP A 438 10.09 -21.97 -4.01
C ASP A 438 9.54 -21.54 -2.63
N ALA A 439 9.45 -22.48 -1.69
CA ALA A 439 9.00 -22.23 -0.33
C ALA A 439 9.84 -21.18 0.42
N VAL A 440 11.05 -20.96 -0.07
CA VAL A 440 12.05 -20.07 0.48
C VAL A 440 11.80 -18.61 0.04
N TRP A 441 11.14 -18.42 -1.10
CA TRP A 441 10.72 -17.12 -1.65
C TRP A 441 9.21 -16.86 -1.52
N ASP A 442 8.53 -17.52 -0.58
CA ASP A 442 7.07 -17.50 -0.42
C ASP A 442 6.29 -17.87 -1.70
N TYR A 443 6.93 -18.60 -2.64
CA TYR A 443 6.40 -18.88 -3.96
C TYR A 443 5.99 -17.62 -4.75
N LEU A 444 6.67 -16.48 -4.55
CA LEU A 444 6.40 -15.27 -5.32
C LEU A 444 6.57 -15.56 -6.83
N PRO A 445 5.55 -15.34 -7.67
CA PRO A 445 5.61 -15.70 -9.09
C PRO A 445 6.52 -14.78 -9.91
N GLU A 446 6.76 -13.56 -9.42
CA GLU A 446 7.64 -12.57 -10.04
C GLU A 446 8.90 -12.35 -9.19
N PRO A 447 10.06 -12.06 -9.82
CA PRO A 447 11.28 -11.75 -9.08
C PRO A 447 11.08 -10.51 -8.19
N PRO A 448 11.68 -10.47 -6.99
CA PRO A 448 11.58 -9.32 -6.09
C PRO A 448 12.08 -8.01 -6.75
N PRO A 449 11.51 -6.85 -6.39
CA PRO A 449 11.90 -5.57 -6.98
C PRO A 449 13.31 -5.11 -6.59
N ASP A 450 13.94 -5.78 -5.62
CA ASP A 450 15.20 -5.41 -4.98
C ASP A 450 16.33 -5.07 -5.98
N LEU A 451 16.47 -5.82 -7.08
CA LEU A 451 17.53 -5.54 -8.07
C LEU A 451 17.36 -4.19 -8.77
N GLU A 452 16.13 -3.85 -9.16
CA GLU A 452 15.86 -2.60 -9.84
C GLU A 452 15.92 -1.42 -8.86
N LEU A 453 15.42 -1.60 -7.64
CA LEU A 453 15.54 -0.62 -6.57
C LEU A 453 17.02 -0.26 -6.32
N PHE A 454 17.88 -1.28 -6.22
CA PHE A 454 19.32 -1.13 -6.04
C PHE A 454 19.97 -0.32 -7.17
N ARG A 455 19.68 -0.67 -8.44
CA ARG A 455 20.22 0.03 -9.61
C ARG A 455 19.82 1.50 -9.66
N ILE A 456 18.53 1.77 -9.44
CA ILE A 456 18.00 3.14 -9.45
C ILE A 456 18.64 3.99 -8.35
N ALA A 457 18.80 3.46 -7.13
CA ALA A 457 19.42 4.18 -6.02
C ALA A 457 20.89 4.49 -6.28
N ARG A 458 21.68 3.51 -6.74
CA ARG A 458 23.09 3.74 -7.09
C ARG A 458 23.26 4.80 -8.17
N SER A 459 22.47 4.72 -9.23
CA SER A 459 22.49 5.72 -10.30
C SER A 459 22.10 7.13 -9.81
N ALA A 460 21.22 7.25 -8.83
CA ALA A 460 20.88 8.53 -8.21
C ALA A 460 22.05 9.10 -7.38
N ILE A 461 22.73 8.26 -6.60
CA ILE A 461 23.89 8.64 -5.79
C ILE A 461 25.07 9.08 -6.67
N GLU A 462 25.35 8.36 -7.76
CA GLU A 462 26.42 8.70 -8.71
C GLU A 462 26.26 10.11 -9.31
N ARG A 463 25.01 10.54 -9.53
CA ARG A 463 24.66 11.88 -10.03
C ARG A 463 24.51 12.92 -8.93
N HIS A 464 24.52 12.52 -7.66
CA HIS A 464 24.33 13.44 -6.54
C HIS A 464 25.58 14.32 -6.34
N LYS A 465 25.39 15.60 -6.04
CA LYS A 465 26.47 16.59 -5.84
C LYS A 465 27.51 16.22 -4.77
N ARG A 466 27.13 15.34 -3.85
CA ARG A 466 27.97 14.84 -2.73
C ARG A 466 28.37 13.37 -2.90
N SER A 467 28.33 12.82 -4.12
CA SER A 467 28.59 11.39 -4.40
C SER A 467 29.85 10.85 -3.73
N ALA A 468 30.95 11.62 -3.73
CA ALA A 468 32.22 11.24 -3.09
C ALA A 468 32.12 11.00 -1.56
N ASN A 469 31.15 11.63 -0.89
CA ASN A 469 30.96 11.50 0.56
C ASN A 469 30.16 10.25 0.93
N PHE A 470 29.44 9.65 -0.03
CA PHE A 470 28.63 8.46 0.22
C PHE A 470 29.48 7.20 0.46
N VAL A 471 28.90 6.31 1.24
CA VAL A 471 29.26 4.90 1.43
C VAL A 471 27.92 4.16 1.33
N GLN A 472 27.80 3.23 0.38
CA GLN A 472 26.50 2.63 0.01
C GLN A 472 26.50 1.09 0.09
N PRO A 473 26.80 0.52 1.27
CA PRO A 473 26.84 -0.92 1.45
C PRO A 473 25.43 -1.51 1.32
N ASN A 474 25.37 -2.74 0.83
CA ASN A 474 24.13 -3.50 0.76
C ASN A 474 24.29 -4.87 1.40
N HIS A 475 23.36 -5.21 2.31
CA HIS A 475 23.34 -6.51 2.97
C HIS A 475 22.05 -7.29 2.68
N PRO A 476 22.15 -8.48 2.07
CA PRO A 476 21.04 -9.36 1.83
C PRO A 476 20.66 -10.11 3.10
N PHE A 477 19.79 -9.54 3.93
CA PHE A 477 19.27 -10.22 5.12
C PHE A 477 18.08 -11.11 4.77
N ASN A 478 18.26 -12.16 3.98
CA ASN A 478 17.26 -13.22 3.83
C ASN A 478 17.97 -14.47 3.30
N ILE A 479 17.21 -15.49 2.91
CA ILE A 479 17.78 -16.68 2.26
C ILE A 479 18.64 -16.39 1.02
N ALA A 480 18.52 -15.23 0.36
CA ALA A 480 19.43 -14.82 -0.72
C ALA A 480 20.88 -14.92 -0.26
N LYS A 481 21.16 -14.67 1.03
CA LYS A 481 22.52 -14.72 1.61
C LYS A 481 23.25 -16.04 1.35
N ARG A 482 22.50 -17.13 1.16
CA ARG A 482 23.10 -18.42 0.78
C ARG A 482 23.83 -18.38 -0.57
N CYS A 483 23.42 -17.48 -1.46
CA CYS A 483 23.96 -17.32 -2.82
C CYS A 483 24.60 -15.94 -3.04
N TYR A 484 24.07 -14.89 -2.41
CA TYR A 484 24.47 -13.50 -2.52
C TYR A 484 24.68 -12.98 -1.11
N TYR A 485 25.91 -12.97 -0.60
CA TYR A 485 26.28 -12.37 0.69
C TYR A 485 27.36 -11.31 0.47
N THR A 486 27.64 -10.49 1.49
CA THR A 486 28.66 -9.43 1.36
C THR A 486 30.04 -10.06 1.32
N LEU A 487 30.72 -9.98 0.16
CA LEU A 487 32.03 -10.58 -0.05
C LEU A 487 33.14 -9.83 0.71
N ALA A 488 34.23 -10.54 1.00
CA ALA A 488 35.35 -9.96 1.73
C ALA A 488 36.03 -8.79 1.01
N ASP A 489 35.96 -8.77 -0.33
CA ASP A 489 36.49 -7.74 -1.22
C ASP A 489 35.43 -6.72 -1.68
N ASP A 490 34.29 -6.64 -0.99
CA ASP A 490 33.24 -5.67 -1.29
C ASP A 490 33.79 -4.23 -1.29
N LYS A 491 33.59 -3.52 -2.41
CA LYS A 491 34.22 -2.20 -2.64
C LYS A 491 33.74 -1.14 -1.66
N GLU A 492 32.46 -1.18 -1.27
CA GLU A 492 31.89 -0.20 -0.35
C GLU A 492 32.41 -0.42 1.07
N SER A 493 32.52 -1.69 1.48
CA SER A 493 33.13 -2.11 2.75
C SER A 493 34.58 -1.66 2.87
N LEU A 494 35.39 -1.88 1.83
CA LEU A 494 36.78 -1.45 1.79
C LEU A 494 36.90 0.10 1.79
N ALA A 495 36.00 0.79 1.09
CA ALA A 495 35.95 2.25 1.09
C ALA A 495 35.61 2.81 2.48
N LEU A 496 34.66 2.18 3.21
CA LEU A 496 34.34 2.54 4.59
C LEU A 496 35.55 2.40 5.51
N ILE A 497 36.23 1.25 5.46
CA ILE A 497 37.43 0.97 6.23
C ILE A 497 38.51 2.03 5.95
N ALA A 498 38.74 2.34 4.68
CA ALA A 498 39.73 3.34 4.28
C ALA A 498 39.39 4.72 4.84
N LYS A 499 38.13 5.16 4.73
CA LYS A 499 37.64 6.44 5.29
C LYS A 499 37.79 6.47 6.81
N ALA A 500 37.39 5.41 7.51
CA ALA A 500 37.44 5.33 8.97
C ALA A 500 38.87 5.33 9.52
N LYS A 501 39.80 4.64 8.85
CA LYS A 501 41.22 4.61 9.23
C LYS A 501 41.87 5.99 9.29
N LEU A 502 41.47 6.91 8.40
CA LEU A 502 41.98 8.28 8.38
C LEU A 502 41.59 9.09 9.64
N LEU A 503 40.61 8.62 10.40
CA LEU A 503 40.06 9.30 11.57
C LEU A 503 40.39 8.61 12.89
N VAL A 504 41.14 7.49 12.89
CA VAL A 504 41.50 6.74 14.11
C VAL A 504 42.29 7.61 15.10
N SER A 505 43.16 8.50 14.63
CA SER A 505 43.91 9.41 15.51
C SER A 505 43.02 10.42 16.23
N VAL A 506 41.84 10.73 15.67
CA VAL A 506 40.86 11.66 16.26
C VAL A 506 39.85 10.90 17.12
N TYR A 507 39.45 9.70 16.69
CA TYR A 507 38.51 8.83 17.37
C TYR A 507 39.14 7.44 17.58
N PRO A 508 39.92 7.23 18.66
CA PRO A 508 40.65 5.97 18.89
C PRO A 508 39.76 4.72 18.92
N GLU A 509 38.50 4.87 19.34
CA GLU A 509 37.52 3.77 19.36
C GLU A 509 37.24 3.16 17.98
N LEU A 510 37.49 3.90 16.89
CA LEU A 510 37.36 3.39 15.53
C LEU A 510 38.31 2.22 15.27
N GLU A 511 39.47 2.15 15.91
CA GLU A 511 40.43 1.08 15.66
C GLU A 511 39.83 -0.30 15.97
N ALA A 512 39.18 -0.42 17.13
CA ALA A 512 38.53 -1.67 17.54
C ALA A 512 37.36 -2.02 16.61
N LEU A 513 36.53 -1.04 16.23
CA LEU A 513 35.40 -1.26 15.32
C LEU A 513 35.85 -1.67 13.92
N ILE A 514 36.91 -1.04 13.39
CA ILE A 514 37.50 -1.39 12.09
C ILE A 514 38.09 -2.80 12.12
N HIS A 515 38.80 -3.14 13.20
CA HIS A 515 39.34 -4.48 13.38
C HIS A 515 38.23 -5.53 13.39
N ASP A 516 37.18 -5.32 14.18
CA ASP A 516 36.04 -6.22 14.25
C ASP A 516 35.32 -6.34 12.91
N TYR A 517 35.06 -5.21 12.24
CA TYR A 517 34.41 -5.19 10.94
C TYR A 517 35.18 -6.01 9.90
N LYS A 518 36.50 -5.85 9.85
CA LYS A 518 37.37 -6.68 8.98
C LYS A 518 37.31 -8.15 9.34
N ALA A 519 37.38 -8.49 10.62
CA ALA A 519 37.34 -9.88 11.07
C ALA A 519 36.00 -10.56 10.68
N VAL A 520 34.88 -9.85 10.76
CA VAL A 520 33.58 -10.35 10.30
C VAL A 520 33.55 -10.47 8.77
N LEU A 521 34.05 -9.46 8.07
CA LEU A 521 34.09 -9.41 6.60
C LEU A 521 34.94 -10.54 6.00
N GLU A 522 36.07 -10.85 6.62
CA GLU A 522 37.02 -11.90 6.24
C GLU A 522 36.65 -13.29 6.81
N SER A 523 35.57 -13.39 7.60
CA SER A 523 35.11 -14.68 8.15
C SER A 523 34.73 -15.69 7.04
N SER A 524 34.93 -16.98 7.32
CA SER A 524 34.85 -18.06 6.32
C SER A 524 33.50 -18.10 5.59
N ILE A 525 33.49 -18.52 4.31
CA ILE A 525 32.27 -18.62 3.47
C ILE A 525 31.10 -19.37 4.14
N GLY A 526 31.40 -20.35 5.01
CA GLY A 526 30.39 -21.10 5.77
C GLY A 526 29.54 -20.23 6.70
N THR A 527 30.13 -19.20 7.32
CA THR A 527 29.46 -18.32 8.30
C THR A 527 28.51 -17.30 7.66
N ALA A 528 28.55 -17.13 6.33
CA ALA A 528 27.64 -16.26 5.60
C ALA A 528 26.43 -16.99 4.99
N THR A 529 26.49 -18.32 4.88
CA THR A 529 25.58 -19.11 4.04
C THR A 529 24.73 -20.10 4.84
N ILE A 530 25.13 -21.36 4.94
CA ILE A 530 24.37 -22.44 5.60
C ILE A 530 24.62 -22.43 7.12
N TRP A 531 25.76 -21.90 7.57
CA TRP A 531 26.20 -21.89 8.96
C TRP A 531 26.27 -20.48 9.55
N ASP A 532 25.37 -19.57 9.13
CA ASP A 532 25.23 -18.24 9.75
C ASP A 532 24.54 -18.33 11.12
N TYR A 533 25.17 -19.06 12.05
CA TYR A 533 24.71 -19.24 13.42
C TYR A 533 24.85 -17.98 14.26
N ASP A 534 25.70 -17.04 13.83
CA ASP A 534 26.11 -15.89 14.64
C ASP A 534 25.57 -14.55 14.11
N GLY A 535 25.05 -14.51 12.88
CA GLY A 535 24.42 -13.34 12.28
C GLY A 535 25.42 -12.43 11.58
N ARG A 536 26.30 -12.96 10.71
CA ARG A 536 27.39 -12.24 10.05
C ARG A 536 26.92 -10.92 9.44
N GLU A 537 25.85 -10.99 8.66
CA GLU A 537 25.29 -9.83 7.96
C GLU A 537 24.75 -8.77 8.94
N LEU A 538 24.19 -9.18 10.08
CA LEU A 538 23.77 -8.25 11.15
C LEU A 538 24.96 -7.56 11.81
N PHE A 539 26.04 -8.30 12.07
CA PHE A 539 27.26 -7.71 12.61
C PHE A 539 27.87 -6.72 11.62
N LEU A 540 27.98 -7.07 10.33
CA LEU A 540 28.47 -6.15 9.31
C LEU A 540 27.64 -4.87 9.30
N SER A 541 26.31 -4.97 9.15
CA SER A 541 25.48 -3.77 9.08
C SER A 541 25.57 -2.91 10.35
N SER A 542 25.64 -3.54 11.52
CA SER A 542 25.66 -2.81 12.80
C SER A 542 27.02 -2.14 13.02
N LEU A 543 28.11 -2.81 12.66
CA LEU A 543 29.46 -2.24 12.73
C LEU A 543 29.62 -1.07 11.77
N GLU A 544 29.05 -1.12 10.57
CA GLU A 544 29.03 0.04 9.65
C GLU A 544 28.34 1.25 10.28
N GLN A 545 27.20 1.03 10.93
CA GLN A 545 26.47 2.09 11.65
C GLN A 545 27.32 2.64 12.80
N LEU A 546 27.90 1.78 13.62
CA LEU A 546 28.75 2.19 14.75
C LEU A 546 30.00 2.96 14.29
N ILE A 547 30.65 2.53 13.20
CA ILE A 547 31.79 3.23 12.59
C ILE A 547 31.36 4.65 12.18
N ILE A 548 30.24 4.77 11.46
CA ILE A 548 29.73 6.06 10.97
C ILE A 548 29.32 6.97 12.14
N LEU A 549 28.65 6.43 13.15
CA LEU A 549 28.25 7.19 14.34
C LEU A 549 29.46 7.67 15.15
N THR A 550 30.48 6.82 15.32
CA THR A 550 31.71 7.13 16.07
C THR A 550 32.52 8.24 15.38
N MET A 551 32.55 8.27 14.04
CA MET A 551 33.19 9.36 13.30
C MET A 551 32.33 10.63 13.15
N ASN A 552 31.20 10.70 13.86
CA ASN A 552 30.22 11.80 13.76
C ASN A 552 29.66 11.98 12.33
N GLY A 553 29.57 10.89 11.57
CA GLY A 553 28.96 10.86 10.24
C GLY A 553 27.43 10.85 10.27
N TYR A 554 26.83 10.87 9.08
CA TYR A 554 25.38 10.80 8.92
C TYR A 554 24.93 9.35 8.68
N SER A 555 24.14 8.81 9.60
CA SER A 555 23.61 7.45 9.52
C SER A 555 22.23 7.46 8.87
N TYR A 556 22.13 6.88 7.67
CA TYR A 556 20.85 6.54 7.08
C TYR A 556 20.84 5.08 6.61
N GLY A 557 19.70 4.41 6.77
CA GLY A 557 19.51 3.10 6.17
C GLY A 557 18.06 2.72 5.93
N SER A 558 17.86 1.76 5.03
CA SER A 558 16.54 1.28 4.65
C SER A 558 16.56 -0.21 4.29
N CYS A 559 15.42 -0.87 4.46
CA CYS A 559 15.06 -2.04 3.67
C CYS A 559 13.95 -1.63 2.68
N VAL A 560 13.38 -2.56 1.90
CA VAL A 560 12.30 -2.23 0.94
C VAL A 560 11.20 -1.37 1.60
N SER A 561 10.69 -1.81 2.76
CA SER A 561 9.62 -1.17 3.54
C SER A 561 10.11 -0.26 4.67
N GLY A 562 11.40 -0.29 5.00
CA GLY A 562 11.98 0.40 6.15
C GLY A 562 11.57 -0.11 7.55
N LYS A 563 10.73 -1.14 7.66
CA LYS A 563 10.14 -1.60 8.93
C LYS A 563 10.49 -3.04 9.35
N ASP A 564 11.05 -3.84 8.44
CA ASP A 564 11.35 -5.25 8.69
C ASP A 564 12.84 -5.45 8.99
N ARG A 565 13.66 -5.71 7.97
CA ARG A 565 15.12 -5.89 8.09
C ARG A 565 15.81 -4.68 8.76
N LYS A 566 15.32 -3.46 8.51
CA LYS A 566 15.84 -2.25 9.16
C LYS A 566 15.53 -2.20 10.65
N ALA A 567 14.36 -2.67 11.09
CA ALA A 567 14.05 -2.78 12.52
C ALA A 567 14.98 -3.75 13.24
N ILE A 568 15.30 -4.88 12.60
CA ILE A 568 16.23 -5.89 13.13
C ILE A 568 17.64 -5.31 13.27
N GLU A 569 18.12 -4.58 12.26
CA GLU A 569 19.40 -3.88 12.37
C GLU A 569 19.39 -2.87 13.53
N LEU A 570 18.34 -2.06 13.67
CA LEU A 570 18.24 -1.10 14.78
C LEU A 570 18.29 -1.80 16.15
N ILE A 571 17.54 -2.90 16.32
CA ILE A 571 17.56 -3.71 17.56
C ILE A 571 18.96 -4.28 17.83
N HIS A 572 19.62 -4.82 16.80
CA HIS A 572 20.93 -5.42 16.94
C HIS A 572 22.00 -4.37 17.30
N THR A 573 22.00 -3.23 16.60
CA THR A 573 22.90 -2.10 16.89
C THR A 573 22.63 -1.52 18.28
N ASP A 574 21.37 -1.38 18.70
CA ASP A 574 21.01 -0.97 20.06
C ASP A 574 21.59 -1.92 21.11
N ALA A 575 21.45 -3.23 20.90
CA ALA A 575 21.99 -4.23 21.80
C ALA A 575 23.52 -4.13 21.88
N MET A 576 24.22 -3.86 20.77
CA MET A 576 25.68 -3.68 20.78
C MET A 576 26.09 -2.45 21.60
N ILE A 577 25.36 -1.34 21.46
CA ILE A 577 25.60 -0.09 22.22
C ILE A 577 25.39 -0.34 23.72
N LEU A 578 24.28 -0.98 24.09
CA LEU A 578 23.99 -1.32 25.48
C LEU A 578 25.02 -2.31 26.03
N TYR A 579 25.45 -3.29 25.24
CA TYR A 579 26.48 -4.24 25.64
C TYR A 579 27.80 -3.53 25.96
N LYS A 580 28.24 -2.62 25.10
CA LYS A 580 29.44 -1.80 25.33
C LYS A 580 29.33 -0.95 26.58
N GLU A 581 28.16 -0.36 26.83
CA GLU A 581 27.91 0.43 28.02
C GLU A 581 27.98 -0.38 29.32
N LEU A 582 27.43 -1.60 29.31
CA LEU A 582 27.35 -2.44 30.50
C LEU A 582 28.66 -3.18 30.79
N TYR A 583 29.38 -3.60 29.75
CA TYR A 583 30.51 -4.51 29.87
C TYR A 583 31.85 -3.92 29.40
N GLY A 584 31.87 -2.66 28.96
CA GLY A 584 33.08 -1.92 28.59
C GLY A 584 33.73 -2.34 27.26
N VAL A 585 33.23 -3.38 26.58
CA VAL A 585 33.74 -3.88 25.29
C VAL A 585 32.61 -4.14 24.31
N TRP A 586 32.89 -4.11 23.01
CA TRP A 586 31.90 -4.48 21.99
C TRP A 586 31.70 -6.01 21.97
N PRO A 587 30.47 -6.51 21.76
CA PRO A 587 30.25 -7.93 21.59
C PRO A 587 30.92 -8.41 20.29
N LYS A 588 31.44 -9.64 20.28
CA LYS A 588 32.20 -10.17 19.14
C LYS A 588 31.37 -11.15 18.32
N PHE A 589 31.59 -11.12 17.01
CA PHE A 589 31.12 -12.15 16.11
C PHE A 589 31.94 -13.43 16.32
N GLY A 590 31.29 -14.60 16.26
CA GLY A 590 31.94 -15.90 16.46
C GLY A 590 32.16 -16.31 17.92
N ASP A 591 31.65 -15.55 18.89
CA ASP A 591 31.63 -16.00 20.28
C ASP A 591 30.71 -17.23 20.42
N PRO A 592 31.21 -18.38 20.94
CA PRO A 592 30.39 -19.58 21.10
C PRO A 592 29.15 -19.32 21.95
N LYS A 593 28.02 -19.93 21.56
CA LYS A 593 26.72 -19.74 22.22
C LYS A 593 26.72 -20.07 23.72
N GLU A 594 27.62 -20.95 24.18
CA GLU A 594 27.76 -21.33 25.58
C GLU A 594 28.57 -20.31 26.39
N LYS A 595 29.30 -19.40 25.74
CA LYS A 595 30.06 -18.36 26.44
C LYS A 595 29.12 -17.31 27.03
N GLN A 596 29.44 -16.89 28.25
CA GLN A 596 28.66 -15.92 28.99
C GLN A 596 28.52 -14.58 28.24
N ASP A 597 29.55 -14.16 27.50
CA ASP A 597 29.52 -12.93 26.70
C ASP A 597 28.45 -12.98 25.60
N ARG A 598 28.34 -14.10 24.87
CA ARG A 598 27.29 -14.30 23.86
C ARG A 598 25.91 -14.33 24.51
N VAL A 599 25.75 -15.04 25.62
CA VAL A 599 24.46 -15.11 26.36
C VAL A 599 24.01 -13.71 26.81
N LYS A 600 24.92 -12.89 27.34
CA LYS A 600 24.64 -11.50 27.73
C LYS A 600 24.17 -10.66 26.54
N PHE A 601 24.82 -10.78 25.39
CA PHE A 601 24.40 -10.08 24.17
C PHE A 601 23.04 -10.55 23.66
N VAL A 602 22.82 -11.86 23.57
CA VAL A 602 21.56 -12.47 23.15
C VAL A 602 20.40 -12.01 24.04
N ASN A 603 20.61 -11.92 25.35
CA ASN A 603 19.58 -11.44 26.28
C ASN A 603 19.20 -9.98 26.03
N LEU A 604 20.16 -9.10 25.70
CA LEU A 604 19.87 -7.72 25.34
C LEU A 604 19.06 -7.63 24.04
N VAL A 605 19.46 -8.38 23.01
CA VAL A 605 18.73 -8.45 21.73
C VAL A 605 17.30 -8.94 21.96
N ALA A 606 17.14 -10.04 22.69
CA ALA A 606 15.84 -10.63 22.95
C ALA A 606 14.95 -9.68 23.78
N MET A 607 15.50 -9.01 24.80
CA MET A 607 14.79 -7.99 25.59
C MET A 607 14.27 -6.84 24.70
N LEU A 608 15.12 -6.30 23.83
CA LEU A 608 14.74 -5.22 22.92
C LEU A 608 13.71 -5.68 21.88
N TYR A 609 13.79 -6.91 21.40
CA TYR A 609 12.81 -7.46 20.48
C TYR A 609 11.43 -7.64 21.15
N VAL A 610 11.39 -8.17 22.38
CA VAL A 610 10.12 -8.38 23.12
C VAL A 610 9.56 -7.09 23.73
N SER A 611 10.31 -5.99 23.73
CA SER A 611 9.76 -4.64 24.01
C SER A 611 8.71 -4.25 22.97
N ARG A 612 8.77 -4.88 21.78
CA ARG A 612 7.92 -4.65 20.61
C ARG A 612 7.98 -3.24 20.04
N HIS A 613 8.97 -2.42 20.42
CA HIS A 613 9.09 -1.05 19.94
C HIS A 613 9.02 -0.95 18.40
N GLN A 614 9.80 -1.80 17.72
CA GLN A 614 9.83 -1.81 16.26
C GLN A 614 8.59 -2.45 15.62
N GLN A 615 7.92 -3.39 16.30
CA GLN A 615 6.65 -3.99 15.86
C GLN A 615 5.53 -2.95 15.85
N GLU A 616 5.39 -2.16 16.91
CA GLU A 616 4.40 -1.07 16.97
C GLU A 616 4.67 -0.02 15.89
N LEU A 617 5.95 0.31 15.70
CA LEU A 617 6.41 1.21 14.64
C LEU A 617 6.05 0.67 13.24
N ALA A 618 6.10 -0.64 13.03
CA ALA A 618 5.62 -1.30 11.82
C ALA A 618 4.09 -1.20 11.70
N GLY A 619 3.35 -1.42 12.80
CA GLY A 619 1.89 -1.30 12.88
C GLY A 619 1.36 0.10 12.57
N GLN A 620 2.09 1.17 12.89
CA GLN A 620 1.69 2.52 12.48
C GLN A 620 1.61 2.72 10.94
N ASN A 621 2.20 1.83 10.14
CA ASN A 621 2.09 1.84 8.67
C ASN A 621 0.86 1.08 8.13
N ALA A 622 0.25 0.25 8.97
CA ALA A 622 -0.97 -0.54 8.73
C ALA A 622 -1.46 -1.04 10.11
N PRO A 623 -2.32 -0.29 10.81
CA PRO A 623 -2.73 -0.64 12.17
C PRO A 623 -3.27 -2.08 12.23
N GLY A 624 -2.83 -2.82 13.24
CA GLY A 624 -3.07 -4.25 13.38
C GLY A 624 -2.02 -5.16 12.74
N SER A 625 -1.03 -4.58 12.07
CA SER A 625 0.14 -5.29 11.52
C SER A 625 1.39 -5.07 12.36
N GLU A 626 1.24 -5.08 13.69
CA GLU A 626 2.35 -4.90 14.64
C GLU A 626 3.24 -6.14 14.70
N GLY A 627 4.04 -6.37 13.67
CA GLY A 627 4.94 -7.52 13.56
C GLY A 627 6.18 -7.20 12.74
N ILE A 628 7.10 -8.16 12.68
CA ILE A 628 8.27 -8.12 11.80
C ILE A 628 8.15 -9.28 10.82
N LYS A 629 8.34 -9.02 9.52
CA LYS A 629 8.31 -10.08 8.51
C LYS A 629 9.48 -11.06 8.69
N THR A 630 9.19 -12.35 8.57
CA THR A 630 10.13 -13.49 8.52
C THR A 630 11.30 -13.44 9.52
N PRO A 631 11.08 -13.15 10.81
CA PRO A 631 12.16 -12.89 11.76
C PRO A 631 13.04 -14.12 12.03
N GLU A 632 12.51 -15.34 11.89
CA GLU A 632 13.29 -16.60 11.99
C GLU A 632 14.38 -16.73 10.92
N TRP A 633 14.26 -16.01 9.81
CA TRP A 633 15.24 -16.03 8.71
C TRP A 633 16.36 -15.01 8.90
N TYR A 634 16.13 -14.04 9.79
CA TYR A 634 16.99 -12.87 9.98
C TYR A 634 17.81 -13.01 11.26
N TRP A 635 17.22 -13.57 12.31
CA TRP A 635 17.89 -13.77 13.58
C TRP A 635 18.72 -15.06 13.61
N PRO A 636 19.89 -15.03 14.25
CA PRO A 636 20.61 -16.21 14.74
C PRO A 636 19.72 -17.16 15.56
N ALA A 637 20.02 -18.45 15.50
CA ALA A 637 19.19 -19.49 16.12
C ALA A 637 19.09 -19.36 17.65
N ASP A 638 20.17 -18.93 18.31
CA ASP A 638 20.21 -18.68 19.75
C ASP A 638 19.37 -17.46 20.18
N ILE A 639 19.35 -16.40 19.36
CA ILE A 639 18.45 -15.25 19.53
C ILE A 639 16.99 -15.68 19.35
N VAL A 640 16.70 -16.49 18.33
CA VAL A 640 15.36 -17.06 18.10
C VAL A 640 14.89 -17.86 19.32
N GLU A 641 15.74 -18.72 19.86
CA GLU A 641 15.44 -19.52 21.05
C GLU A 641 15.21 -18.65 22.29
N ALA A 642 16.05 -17.64 22.52
CA ALA A 642 15.91 -16.71 23.63
C ALA A 642 14.59 -15.93 23.56
N ILE A 643 14.20 -15.43 22.38
CA ILE A 643 12.91 -14.74 22.18
C ILE A 643 11.73 -15.68 22.48
N LYS A 644 11.74 -16.89 21.92
CA LYS A 644 10.67 -17.89 22.14
C LYS A 644 10.55 -18.27 23.62
N THR A 645 11.68 -18.36 24.31
CA THR A 645 11.75 -18.66 25.75
C THR A 645 11.19 -17.51 26.58
N LEU A 646 11.60 -16.27 26.33
CA LEU A 646 11.08 -15.08 27.02
C LEU A 646 9.56 -14.92 26.84
N LEU A 647 9.05 -15.22 25.65
CA LEU A 647 7.62 -15.13 25.34
C LEU A 647 6.83 -16.36 25.80
N ASN A 648 7.51 -17.43 26.20
CA ASN A 648 6.94 -18.75 26.48
C ASN A 648 5.99 -19.22 25.35
N ASP A 649 6.43 -19.07 24.10
CA ASP A 649 5.62 -19.35 22.91
C ASP A 649 6.52 -19.75 21.73
N LYS A 650 6.47 -21.02 21.34
CA LYS A 650 7.30 -21.59 20.27
C LYS A 650 6.99 -21.01 18.89
N ASP A 651 5.78 -20.47 18.71
CA ASP A 651 5.30 -19.90 17.45
C ASP A 651 5.32 -18.36 17.44
N ALA A 652 5.86 -17.72 18.48
CA ALA A 652 5.84 -16.25 18.62
C ALA A 652 6.34 -15.50 17.37
N LEU A 653 7.46 -15.95 16.81
CA LEU A 653 8.09 -15.35 15.64
C LEU A 653 7.28 -15.56 14.35
N ARG A 654 6.59 -16.70 14.21
CA ARG A 654 5.67 -16.96 13.09
C ARG A 654 4.39 -16.12 13.21
N LYS A 655 3.93 -15.90 14.44
CA LYS A 655 2.80 -15.01 14.73
C LYS A 655 3.14 -13.55 14.42
N ASP A 656 4.37 -13.11 14.72
CA ASP A 656 4.86 -11.78 14.32
C ASP A 656 4.95 -11.63 12.79
N ASP A 657 5.42 -12.65 12.08
CA ASP A 657 5.41 -12.67 10.60
C ASP A 657 3.99 -12.61 10.02
N ARG A 658 3.05 -13.36 10.60
CA ARG A 658 1.64 -13.35 10.20
C ARG A 658 1.04 -11.94 10.34
N LEU A 659 1.23 -11.28 11.48
CA LEU A 659 0.78 -9.90 11.69
C LEU A 659 1.45 -8.93 10.70
N ALA A 660 2.76 -9.04 10.50
CA ALA A 660 3.49 -8.17 9.56
C ALA A 660 2.95 -8.30 8.13
N THR A 661 2.60 -9.53 7.74
CA THR A 661 2.08 -9.87 6.40
C THR A 661 0.66 -9.36 6.16
N ASP A 662 -0.14 -9.18 7.21
CA ASP A 662 -1.51 -8.64 7.13
C ASP A 662 -1.54 -7.17 6.66
N ASN A 663 -0.38 -6.51 6.55
CA ASN A 663 -0.28 -5.12 6.16
C ASN A 663 -0.77 -4.85 4.73
N GLU A 664 -0.68 -5.81 3.82
CA GLU A 664 -1.25 -5.71 2.46
C GLU A 664 -2.57 -6.47 2.44
N VAL A 665 -3.66 -5.85 1.98
CA VAL A 665 -5.00 -6.49 1.98
C VAL A 665 -4.99 -7.83 1.23
N LYS A 666 -4.31 -7.90 0.08
CA LYS A 666 -4.15 -9.13 -0.73
C LYS A 666 -3.45 -10.29 0.00
N ASN A 667 -2.74 -10.02 1.09
CA ASN A 667 -2.00 -11.01 1.84
C ASN A 667 -2.75 -11.46 3.11
N ILE A 668 -3.87 -10.82 3.46
CA ILE A 668 -4.71 -11.22 4.60
C ILE A 668 -5.20 -12.65 4.40
N SER A 669 -5.77 -12.97 3.23
CA SER A 669 -6.07 -14.34 2.80
C SER A 669 -5.54 -14.56 1.39
N LYS A 670 -5.08 -15.78 1.09
CA LYS A 670 -4.75 -16.20 -0.28
C LYS A 670 -6.01 -16.48 -1.12
N ASP A 671 -7.16 -16.60 -0.47
CA ASP A 671 -8.45 -16.92 -1.07
C ASP A 671 -9.53 -16.03 -0.39
N LEU A 672 -9.51 -14.73 -0.69
CA LEU A 672 -10.57 -13.82 -0.24
C LEU A 672 -11.89 -14.13 -0.96
N GLY A 673 -11.83 -14.60 -2.20
CA GLY A 673 -12.97 -15.06 -2.98
C GLY A 673 -13.84 -16.10 -2.27
N ALA A 674 -13.27 -17.00 -1.46
CA ALA A 674 -14.03 -17.95 -0.64
C ALA A 674 -14.97 -17.30 0.39
N TYR A 675 -14.74 -16.04 0.76
CA TYR A 675 -15.57 -15.27 1.68
C TYR A 675 -16.53 -14.29 0.98
N MET A 676 -16.48 -14.21 -0.36
CA MET A 676 -17.38 -13.39 -1.17
C MET A 676 -18.67 -14.14 -1.48
N SER A 677 -19.78 -13.41 -1.58
CA SER A 677 -21.08 -13.97 -1.99
C SER A 677 -21.07 -14.37 -3.47
N LYS A 678 -21.94 -15.31 -3.86
CA LYS A 678 -21.98 -15.79 -5.24
C LYS A 678 -22.88 -14.92 -6.09
N GLY A 679 -22.52 -14.73 -7.36
CA GLY A 679 -23.33 -13.98 -8.33
C GLY A 679 -23.75 -12.61 -7.78
N ARG A 680 -25.06 -12.33 -7.78
CA ARG A 680 -25.67 -11.07 -7.32
C ARG A 680 -26.37 -11.16 -5.95
N GLU A 681 -26.09 -12.18 -5.15
CA GLU A 681 -26.67 -12.37 -3.81
C GLU A 681 -26.50 -11.12 -2.92
N LEU A 682 -25.26 -10.61 -2.79
CA LEU A 682 -25.00 -9.40 -2.00
C LEU A 682 -25.74 -8.17 -2.54
N HIS A 683 -25.78 -7.99 -3.85
CA HIS A 683 -26.48 -6.87 -4.46
C HIS A 683 -27.98 -6.90 -4.11
N CYS A 684 -28.63 -8.07 -4.24
CA CYS A 684 -30.02 -8.28 -3.83
C CYS A 684 -30.25 -7.99 -2.34
N PHE A 685 -29.34 -8.45 -1.48
CA PHE A 685 -29.40 -8.18 -0.05
C PHE A 685 -29.28 -6.68 0.27
N LEU A 686 -28.34 -5.97 -0.35
CA LEU A 686 -28.14 -4.55 -0.16
C LEU A 686 -29.33 -3.72 -0.64
N ILE A 687 -29.95 -4.07 -1.78
CA ILE A 687 -31.18 -3.41 -2.26
C ILE A 687 -32.35 -3.63 -1.29
N ALA A 688 -32.57 -4.88 -0.83
CA ALA A 688 -33.60 -5.16 0.17
C ALA A 688 -33.36 -4.38 1.46
N LYS A 689 -32.11 -4.29 1.91
CA LYS A 689 -31.74 -3.50 3.09
C LYS A 689 -31.98 -2.00 2.89
N GLN A 690 -31.71 -1.46 1.71
CA GLN A 690 -31.97 -0.06 1.37
C GLN A 690 -33.47 0.27 1.32
N LEU A 691 -34.32 -0.67 0.87
CA LEU A 691 -35.77 -0.54 0.95
C LEU A 691 -36.25 -0.51 2.40
N GLY A 692 -35.60 -1.31 3.26
CA GLY A 692 -35.90 -1.41 4.68
C GLY A 692 -37.17 -2.24 4.97
N GLU A 693 -37.32 -2.63 6.23
CA GLU A 693 -38.33 -3.63 6.64
C GLU A 693 -39.77 -3.26 6.26
N LYS A 694 -40.13 -1.98 6.37
CA LYS A 694 -41.48 -1.52 6.04
C LYS A 694 -41.81 -1.76 4.56
N LEU A 695 -40.97 -1.27 3.64
CA LEU A 695 -41.24 -1.42 2.20
C LEU A 695 -41.05 -2.87 1.74
N CYS A 696 -40.12 -3.62 2.33
CA CYS A 696 -40.02 -5.06 2.07
C CYS A 696 -41.28 -5.80 2.51
N THR A 697 -41.90 -5.42 3.63
CA THR A 697 -43.18 -5.98 4.08
C THR A 697 -44.30 -5.62 3.11
N ASP A 698 -44.41 -4.35 2.71
CA ASP A 698 -45.45 -3.91 1.76
C ASP A 698 -45.31 -4.63 0.40
N LEU A 699 -44.07 -4.79 -0.10
CA LEU A 699 -43.77 -5.57 -1.31
C LEU A 699 -44.13 -7.04 -1.13
N TYR A 700 -43.77 -7.63 0.01
CA TYR A 700 -44.02 -9.03 0.32
C TYR A 700 -45.53 -9.33 0.40
N ASP A 701 -46.30 -8.49 1.08
CA ASP A 701 -47.75 -8.67 1.25
C ASP A 701 -48.52 -8.54 -0.06
N SER A 702 -48.17 -7.52 -0.87
CA SER A 702 -48.72 -7.35 -2.22
C SER A 702 -48.35 -8.50 -3.14
N LEU A 703 -47.10 -8.95 -3.11
CA LEU A 703 -46.66 -10.07 -3.94
C LEU A 703 -47.28 -11.39 -3.48
N SER A 704 -47.38 -11.64 -2.17
CA SER A 704 -48.00 -12.83 -1.60
C SER A 704 -49.47 -12.92 -2.01
N SER A 705 -50.20 -11.80 -1.94
CA SER A 705 -51.58 -11.72 -2.42
C SER A 705 -51.69 -12.10 -3.89
N LEU A 706 -50.80 -11.57 -4.74
CA LEU A 706 -50.79 -11.86 -6.18
C LEU A 706 -50.36 -13.30 -6.50
N ILE A 707 -49.30 -13.82 -5.87
CA ILE A 707 -48.72 -15.15 -6.09
C ILE A 707 -49.73 -16.27 -5.77
N ASN A 708 -50.59 -16.05 -4.76
CA ASN A 708 -51.65 -16.99 -4.42
C ASN A 708 -52.74 -17.09 -5.50
N GLU A 709 -52.75 -16.19 -6.50
CA GLU A 709 -53.64 -16.25 -7.66
C GLU A 709 -53.00 -17.01 -8.83
N GLU A 710 -52.72 -18.29 -8.62
CA GLU A 710 -51.92 -19.13 -9.53
C GLU A 710 -52.35 -19.08 -11.01
N ASN A 711 -53.64 -18.89 -11.29
CA ASN A 711 -54.16 -18.77 -12.65
C ASN A 711 -53.57 -17.59 -13.45
N GLN A 712 -53.12 -16.54 -12.78
CA GLN A 712 -52.48 -15.37 -13.40
C GLN A 712 -51.08 -15.68 -13.97
N PHE A 713 -50.51 -16.84 -13.63
CA PHE A 713 -49.15 -17.20 -14.00
C PHE A 713 -49.06 -18.39 -14.97
N LYS A 714 -50.17 -19.05 -15.30
CA LYS A 714 -50.17 -20.23 -16.19
C LYS A 714 -49.77 -19.83 -17.61
N THR A 715 -48.72 -20.45 -18.15
CA THR A 715 -48.24 -20.13 -19.50
C THR A 715 -49.25 -20.52 -20.58
N LYS A 716 -49.25 -19.80 -21.70
CA LYS A 716 -50.02 -20.20 -22.89
C LYS A 716 -49.41 -21.48 -23.45
N SER A 717 -50.19 -22.56 -23.49
CA SER A 717 -49.80 -23.85 -24.07
C SER A 717 -49.62 -23.71 -25.59
N THR A 718 -48.44 -23.27 -26.04
CA THR A 718 -48.10 -23.20 -27.46
C THR A 718 -46.62 -23.51 -27.67
N SER A 719 -46.23 -24.78 -27.55
CA SER A 719 -45.01 -25.29 -28.19
C SER A 719 -45.11 -26.80 -28.33
N TRP A 720 -45.06 -27.29 -29.57
CA TRP A 720 -44.92 -28.72 -29.86
C TRP A 720 -43.56 -29.21 -29.35
N SER A 721 -43.52 -30.16 -28.42
CA SER A 721 -42.33 -31.00 -28.25
C SER A 721 -42.66 -32.40 -27.74
N LEU A 722 -41.79 -33.35 -28.09
CA LEU A 722 -41.87 -34.78 -27.81
C LEU A 722 -42.15 -35.07 -26.32
N LYS A 723 -43.01 -36.07 -26.08
CA LYS A 723 -43.52 -36.63 -24.79
C LYS A 723 -42.48 -36.96 -23.70
N PHE A 724 -41.20 -36.67 -23.90
CA PHE A 724 -40.14 -36.88 -22.92
C PHE A 724 -40.00 -35.71 -21.91
N TYR A 725 -40.36 -34.47 -22.28
CA TYR A 725 -40.28 -33.32 -21.35
C TYR A 725 -41.54 -33.12 -20.49
N ASP A 726 -42.66 -33.76 -20.84
CA ASP A 726 -43.93 -33.63 -20.10
C ASP A 726 -43.98 -34.42 -18.77
N LYS A 727 -43.00 -35.29 -18.49
CA LYS A 727 -43.06 -36.18 -17.33
C LYS A 727 -42.73 -35.53 -15.98
N GLU A 728 -42.27 -34.27 -15.94
CA GLU A 728 -41.95 -33.56 -14.68
C GLU A 728 -42.76 -32.28 -14.41
N SER A 729 -43.62 -31.79 -15.33
CA SER A 729 -44.37 -30.54 -15.10
C SER A 729 -45.87 -30.75 -14.99
N SER A 730 -46.34 -31.21 -13.82
CA SER A 730 -47.77 -31.20 -13.47
C SER A 730 -48.34 -29.78 -13.22
N SER A 731 -47.56 -28.70 -13.39
CA SER A 731 -48.06 -27.32 -13.29
C SER A 731 -47.55 -26.44 -14.44
N ASN A 732 -48.46 -25.75 -15.13
CA ASN A 732 -48.16 -24.75 -16.16
C ASN A 732 -47.60 -23.43 -15.58
N THR A 733 -47.33 -23.37 -14.28
CA THR A 733 -46.78 -22.21 -13.57
C THR A 733 -45.25 -22.16 -13.72
N PRO A 734 -44.66 -21.01 -14.10
CA PRO A 734 -43.21 -20.85 -14.23
C PRO A 734 -42.45 -21.27 -12.96
N THR A 735 -41.30 -21.93 -13.15
CA THR A 735 -40.44 -22.42 -12.04
C THR A 735 -40.03 -21.30 -11.08
N GLY A 736 -39.75 -20.09 -11.57
CA GLY A 736 -39.42 -18.95 -10.71
C GLY A 736 -40.56 -18.55 -9.77
N ILE A 737 -41.79 -18.45 -10.27
CA ILE A 737 -42.99 -18.18 -9.47
C ILE A 737 -43.18 -19.25 -8.38
N ARG A 738 -42.99 -20.53 -8.73
CA ARG A 738 -43.06 -21.63 -7.74
C ARG A 738 -41.98 -21.53 -6.67
N LYS A 739 -40.75 -21.17 -7.05
CA LYS A 739 -39.66 -20.91 -6.10
C LYS A 739 -40.00 -19.74 -5.17
N ILE A 740 -40.56 -18.64 -5.69
CA ILE A 740 -41.02 -17.49 -4.90
C ILE A 740 -42.08 -17.91 -3.89
N ALA A 741 -43.12 -18.64 -4.34
CA ALA A 741 -44.17 -19.15 -3.45
C ALA A 741 -43.60 -20.05 -2.34
N LYS A 742 -42.57 -20.86 -2.64
CA LYS A 742 -41.88 -21.66 -1.64
C LYS A 742 -41.14 -20.80 -0.61
N VAL A 743 -40.45 -19.74 -1.04
CA VAL A 743 -39.79 -18.80 -0.12
C VAL A 743 -40.82 -18.11 0.80
N MET A 744 -41.99 -17.79 0.28
CA MET A 744 -43.06 -17.14 1.06
C MET A 744 -43.73 -18.08 2.08
N SER A 745 -43.77 -19.38 1.81
CA SER A 745 -44.41 -20.38 2.68
C SER A 745 -43.45 -21.02 3.69
N ASP A 746 -42.15 -20.95 3.46
CA ASP A 746 -41.13 -21.52 4.34
C ASP A 746 -40.75 -20.55 5.46
N GLU A 747 -41.09 -20.89 6.70
CA GLU A 747 -40.71 -20.14 7.89
C GLU A 747 -39.18 -19.98 8.05
N LYS A 748 -38.38 -20.90 7.47
CA LYS A 748 -36.91 -20.85 7.50
C LYS A 748 -36.31 -19.94 6.42
N SER A 749 -37.14 -19.31 5.58
CA SER A 749 -36.66 -18.45 4.51
C SER A 749 -36.14 -17.09 4.98
N GLY A 750 -36.28 -16.74 6.25
CA GLY A 750 -35.69 -15.52 6.82
C GLY A 750 -36.44 -15.11 8.09
N ASN A 751 -35.74 -14.43 8.99
CA ASN A 751 -36.32 -13.94 10.26
C ASN A 751 -37.16 -12.67 10.07
N ASP A 752 -37.02 -11.99 8.93
CA ASP A 752 -37.69 -10.75 8.58
C ASP A 752 -37.99 -10.70 7.06
N ASN A 753 -38.74 -9.68 6.63
CA ASN A 753 -39.13 -9.54 5.24
C ASN A 753 -37.99 -9.01 4.36
N VAL A 754 -36.98 -8.34 4.91
CA VAL A 754 -35.75 -7.97 4.18
C VAL A 754 -35.06 -9.23 3.62
N HIS A 755 -34.81 -10.24 4.46
CA HIS A 755 -34.16 -11.49 4.03
C HIS A 755 -35.02 -12.32 3.06
N ARG A 756 -36.34 -12.33 3.24
CA ARG A 756 -37.25 -13.02 2.31
C ARG A 756 -37.26 -12.34 0.96
N MET A 757 -37.33 -11.01 0.93
CA MET A 757 -37.32 -10.25 -0.32
C MET A 757 -35.97 -10.35 -1.03
N SER A 758 -34.84 -10.37 -0.33
CA SER A 758 -33.53 -10.58 -0.98
C SER A 758 -33.46 -11.91 -1.73
N LYS A 759 -33.96 -13.01 -1.13
CA LYS A 759 -34.05 -14.32 -1.79
C LYS A 759 -35.02 -14.32 -2.98
N ILE A 760 -36.12 -13.59 -2.89
CA ILE A 760 -37.04 -13.41 -4.01
C ILE A 760 -36.36 -12.66 -5.16
N PHE A 761 -35.57 -11.62 -4.86
CA PHE A 761 -34.79 -10.89 -5.86
C PHE A 761 -33.77 -11.79 -6.56
N GLU A 762 -33.05 -12.63 -5.81
CA GLU A 762 -32.12 -13.62 -6.37
C GLU A 762 -32.83 -14.57 -7.35
N ILE A 763 -33.99 -15.11 -6.96
CA ILE A 763 -34.78 -16.01 -7.83
C ILE A 763 -35.14 -15.33 -9.15
N VAL A 764 -35.50 -14.04 -9.11
CA VAL A 764 -35.84 -13.25 -10.30
C VAL A 764 -34.64 -13.00 -11.19
N LEU A 765 -33.46 -12.72 -10.63
CA LEU A 765 -32.24 -12.52 -11.41
C LEU A 765 -31.81 -13.77 -12.18
N GLU A 766 -32.14 -14.97 -11.70
CA GLU A 766 -31.90 -16.22 -12.44
C GLU A 766 -32.85 -16.42 -13.65
N ARG A 767 -33.85 -15.57 -13.83
CA ARG A 767 -34.84 -15.72 -14.91
C ARG A 767 -34.36 -15.01 -16.18
N PRO A 768 -34.69 -15.52 -17.39
CA PRO A 768 -34.42 -14.80 -18.64
C PRO A 768 -35.11 -13.43 -18.66
N GLU A 769 -34.46 -12.41 -19.20
CA GLU A 769 -35.02 -11.04 -19.29
C GLU A 769 -36.34 -11.05 -20.06
N GLU A 770 -36.31 -11.57 -21.29
CA GLU A 770 -37.46 -11.66 -22.19
C GLU A 770 -37.93 -13.10 -22.39
N ASP A 771 -39.24 -13.27 -22.56
CA ASP A 771 -39.91 -14.54 -22.86
C ASP A 771 -41.38 -14.26 -23.16
N ASP A 772 -41.74 -14.32 -24.44
CA ASP A 772 -43.07 -13.97 -24.94
C ASP A 772 -44.18 -14.90 -24.47
N SER A 773 -43.84 -16.07 -23.89
CA SER A 773 -44.82 -17.01 -23.37
C SER A 773 -45.39 -16.59 -22.00
N ARG A 774 -44.78 -15.59 -21.35
CA ARG A 774 -45.15 -15.10 -20.02
C ARG A 774 -46.41 -14.23 -20.05
N LEU A 775 -47.29 -14.46 -19.08
CA LEU A 775 -48.45 -13.60 -18.85
C LEU A 775 -48.06 -12.24 -18.24
N PRO A 776 -48.93 -11.21 -18.33
CA PRO A 776 -48.67 -9.89 -17.77
C PRO A 776 -48.28 -9.89 -16.29
N ALA A 777 -48.89 -10.74 -15.45
CA ALA A 777 -48.55 -10.85 -14.04
C ALA A 777 -47.12 -11.39 -13.83
N THR A 778 -46.73 -12.43 -14.57
CA THR A 778 -45.34 -12.95 -14.54
C THR A 778 -44.34 -11.88 -14.95
N ASN A 779 -44.61 -11.14 -16.04
CA ASN A 779 -43.75 -10.04 -16.49
C ASN A 779 -43.70 -8.90 -15.47
N SER A 780 -44.83 -8.56 -14.86
CA SER A 780 -44.87 -7.55 -13.81
C SER A 780 -44.05 -7.93 -12.59
N VAL A 781 -44.04 -9.20 -12.18
CA VAL A 781 -43.21 -9.66 -11.05
C VAL A 781 -41.74 -9.63 -11.43
N TYR A 782 -41.36 -10.28 -12.53
CA TYR A 782 -39.95 -10.39 -12.91
C TYR A 782 -39.34 -9.05 -13.32
N ASN A 783 -39.96 -8.31 -14.23
CA ASN A 783 -39.39 -7.04 -14.71
C ASN A 783 -39.49 -5.96 -13.63
N GLY A 784 -40.58 -5.92 -12.87
CA GLY A 784 -40.72 -4.95 -11.78
C GLY A 784 -39.67 -5.11 -10.70
N ILE A 785 -39.34 -6.36 -10.33
CA ILE A 785 -38.23 -6.64 -9.41
C ILE A 785 -36.88 -6.30 -10.05
N ARG A 786 -36.65 -6.61 -11.33
CA ARG A 786 -35.39 -6.21 -12.00
C ARG A 786 -35.20 -4.69 -12.00
N THR A 787 -36.25 -3.91 -12.22
CA THR A 787 -36.18 -2.44 -12.14
C THR A 787 -35.76 -1.92 -10.76
N LEU A 788 -35.97 -2.68 -9.68
CA LEU A 788 -35.45 -2.33 -8.35
C LEU A 788 -33.95 -2.61 -8.22
N LEU A 789 -33.42 -3.54 -9.00
CA LEU A 789 -32.03 -4.02 -8.96
C LEU A 789 -31.15 -3.30 -9.99
N ASP A 790 -31.74 -2.74 -11.04
CA ASP A 790 -31.01 -2.00 -12.07
C ASP A 790 -30.68 -0.57 -11.61
N PRO A 791 -29.69 0.08 -12.23
CA PRO A 791 -29.43 1.51 -12.02
C PRO A 791 -30.69 2.33 -12.27
N LEU A 792 -30.96 3.28 -11.38
CA LEU A 792 -32.18 4.08 -11.46
C LEU A 792 -32.08 5.11 -12.58
N GLU A 793 -33.18 5.31 -13.30
CA GLU A 793 -33.32 6.42 -14.23
C GLU A 793 -33.18 7.78 -13.50
N GLN A 794 -32.73 8.79 -14.23
CA GLN A 794 -32.48 10.12 -13.67
C GLN A 794 -33.74 10.70 -12.99
N GLY A 795 -33.63 10.99 -11.69
CA GLY A 795 -34.73 11.53 -10.88
C GLY A 795 -35.67 10.48 -10.28
N ALA A 796 -35.51 9.19 -10.59
CA ALA A 796 -36.22 8.12 -9.91
C ALA A 796 -35.59 7.83 -8.54
N THR A 797 -36.42 7.37 -7.59
CA THR A 797 -35.95 6.86 -6.29
C THR A 797 -36.35 5.39 -6.14
N LEU A 798 -35.54 4.62 -5.43
CA LEU A 798 -35.82 3.19 -5.19
C LEU A 798 -37.18 3.00 -4.52
N GLN A 799 -37.52 3.85 -3.55
CA GLN A 799 -38.81 3.87 -2.86
C GLN A 799 -39.96 4.20 -3.84
N GLY A 800 -39.75 5.12 -4.78
CA GLY A 800 -40.74 5.47 -5.80
C GLY A 800 -41.00 4.33 -6.78
N VAL A 801 -39.97 3.59 -7.18
CA VAL A 801 -40.10 2.38 -8.01
C VAL A 801 -40.85 1.29 -7.25
N ALA A 802 -40.50 1.04 -5.98
CA ALA A 802 -41.17 0.06 -5.13
C ALA A 802 -42.67 0.39 -4.94
N ALA A 803 -43.01 1.65 -4.68
CA ALA A 803 -44.41 2.07 -4.52
C ALA A 803 -45.24 1.87 -5.80
N LYS A 804 -44.66 2.14 -6.97
CA LYS A 804 -45.31 1.86 -8.27
C LYS A 804 -45.53 0.36 -8.45
N LEU A 805 -44.54 -0.46 -8.07
CA LEU A 805 -44.62 -1.91 -8.17
C LEU A 805 -45.72 -2.49 -7.27
N ILE A 806 -45.79 -2.05 -6.01
CA ILE A 806 -46.85 -2.39 -5.04
C ILE A 806 -48.22 -2.06 -5.63
N THR A 807 -48.39 -0.85 -6.14
CA THR A 807 -49.66 -0.39 -6.75
C THR A 807 -50.07 -1.27 -7.92
N ASN A 808 -49.11 -1.62 -8.78
CA ASN A 808 -49.35 -2.46 -9.94
C ASN A 808 -49.75 -3.90 -9.54
N TRP A 809 -49.04 -4.51 -8.58
CA TRP A 809 -49.38 -5.85 -8.09
C TRP A 809 -50.76 -5.90 -7.43
N ASN A 810 -51.11 -4.90 -6.61
CA ASN A 810 -52.45 -4.80 -6.02
C ASN A 810 -53.54 -4.66 -7.09
N SER A 811 -53.30 -3.85 -8.13
CA SER A 811 -54.23 -3.71 -9.27
C SER A 811 -54.45 -5.03 -10.01
N LEU A 812 -53.37 -5.78 -10.30
CA LEU A 812 -53.47 -7.10 -10.94
C LEU A 812 -54.25 -8.10 -10.08
N PHE A 813 -54.01 -8.11 -8.77
CA PHE A 813 -54.74 -8.94 -7.83
C PHE A 813 -56.24 -8.59 -7.78
N ASP A 814 -56.58 -7.31 -7.63
CA ASP A 814 -57.95 -6.84 -7.57
C ASP A 814 -58.73 -7.14 -8.86
N ASN A 815 -58.09 -6.94 -10.02
CA ASN A 815 -58.67 -7.28 -11.32
C ASN A 815 -58.93 -8.79 -11.42
N SER A 816 -57.98 -9.63 -11.00
CA SER A 816 -58.17 -11.09 -11.00
C SER A 816 -59.31 -11.55 -10.08
N LYS A 817 -59.53 -10.86 -8.95
CA LYS A 817 -60.66 -11.16 -8.06
C LYS A 817 -62.00 -10.71 -8.64
N ARG A 818 -62.05 -9.57 -9.33
CA ARG A 818 -63.26 -9.11 -10.04
C ARG A 818 -63.65 -10.07 -11.15
N GLU A 819 -62.70 -10.46 -12.00
CA GLU A 819 -62.94 -11.42 -13.10
C GLU A 819 -63.50 -12.75 -12.59
N ARG A 820 -63.00 -13.28 -11.47
CA ARG A 820 -63.54 -14.51 -10.88
C ARG A 820 -64.93 -14.34 -10.28
N ARG A 821 -65.21 -13.20 -9.65
CA ARG A 821 -66.56 -12.90 -9.13
C ARG A 821 -67.57 -12.80 -10.27
N GLU A 822 -67.21 -12.12 -11.35
CA GLU A 822 -68.04 -12.03 -12.55
C GLU A 822 -68.24 -13.41 -13.18
N PHE A 823 -67.17 -14.20 -13.34
CA PHE A 823 -67.28 -15.57 -13.87
C PHE A 823 -68.14 -16.49 -12.98
N SER A 824 -68.09 -16.32 -11.65
CA SER A 824 -68.95 -17.05 -10.70
C SER A 824 -70.40 -16.60 -10.66
N LEU A 825 -70.70 -15.40 -11.19
CA LEU A 825 -72.07 -14.88 -11.34
C LEU A 825 -72.70 -15.28 -12.69
N PHE A 826 -71.87 -15.72 -13.66
CA PHE A 826 -72.29 -16.23 -14.98
C PHE A 826 -72.37 -17.76 -15.07
N GLN A 827 -71.87 -18.49 -14.06
CA GLN A 827 -72.12 -19.92 -13.84
C GLN A 827 -73.30 -20.12 -12.90
#